data_AF-A0A9Q9UPT2-F1
#
_entry.id   AF-A0A9Q9UPT2-F1
#
_cell.length_a   1.000
_cell.length_b   1.000
_cell.length_c   1.000
_cell.angle_alpha   90.00
_cell.angle_beta   90.00
_cell.angle_gamma   90.00
#
_symmetry.space_group_name_H-M   'P 1'
#
loop_
_entity.id
_entity.type
_entity.pdbx_description
1 polymer ?
#
loop_
_entity_poly.entity_id
_entity_poly.type
_entity_poly.pdbx_seq_one_letter_code
_entity_poly.pdbx_strand_id
1 'polypeptide(L)'
;MIISPPFVNSAQPDSDPNVDPARDSFPMLECGPGNGAFPVSFNLGWHGGAHLEAPVDNQGHLLPVRAIADGTIVFVRATDTKNKPELNYAGVRTDDGCVVIRHDTEIGDGEQSKVTFFSVYIHLQSVEPLTAGKKVHRKDKLGLPGIVYGRPGRIHFEIVCDSQNMTKLLGRTPGPVGSSGRTDAIYGDIWFYVPAGANLYSNEPHPAQSDGGVSLGGTAPQVAVSQTASPLAVRMRYDRGCTLTTYQCTADGSWEVCAETPPEQDDEDHLYKKSEKISEKYSQGTPPSISAIFEVLRFGRCINEQASANFNHWRKVNTPAGQGWINLSGQGVQAYSDADFPEWAGWNFIQDDSTKTNLCDSPTLRKWLLDASGEAQIDHAGMVGALQNVALRKRLTQVVCRFSTEWSASNLDELYGWLKTEHEALSSPLSDDDFKLFEGHVHALAFWEEVQGEKPAADDCWHWPPTEFIRHLMKCKWFSEGEFKQIYPSASASSVQRYRVNINKAVVKYCLTTTLRLSHFFGQASVESGQLRYMAELYNGDPFEYFRKYERAKNYKGWLGNVEWNDGGKFMGRGFKQLTGRGNYSKYFVYRGWLQKSSFTEVWWTDARWWGFTPPYHPAQHQNLLPIQNAATVSQLISTLRPAIISNPNIVSDDAYACIDTAGFFWAINSLLGIADRDDAITLTNKIRGDHASTAADFPADAHFPQRLSETNRVKGVLS
;
A
#
# COMPACT_ATOMS: atom_id res chain seq x y z
N MET A 1 4.05 -1.53 -4.58
CA MET A 1 4.93 -1.07 -5.64
C MET A 1 5.97 -0.13 -5.07
N ILE A 2 7.20 -0.16 -5.59
CA ILE A 2 8.23 0.85 -5.33
C ILE A 2 8.17 1.88 -6.46
N ILE A 3 7.66 3.08 -6.15
CA ILE A 3 7.49 4.19 -7.10
C ILE A 3 7.87 5.52 -6.42
N SER A 4 8.32 6.50 -7.19
CA SER A 4 8.67 7.85 -6.71
C SER A 4 8.34 8.93 -7.74
N PRO A 5 8.23 10.19 -7.31
CA PRO A 5 8.18 11.33 -8.23
C PRO A 5 9.38 11.39 -9.18
N PRO A 6 9.22 12.02 -10.37
CA PRO A 6 10.30 12.17 -11.35
C PRO A 6 11.39 13.16 -10.89
N PHE A 7 11.11 13.99 -9.87
CA PHE A 7 12.08 14.83 -9.19
C PHE A 7 12.24 14.36 -7.74
N VAL A 8 13.48 14.14 -7.31
CA VAL A 8 13.79 13.66 -5.95
C VAL A 8 14.63 14.71 -5.24
N ASN A 9 14.10 15.31 -4.18
CA ASN A 9 14.84 16.29 -3.38
C ASN A 9 15.82 15.54 -2.44
N SER A 10 17.12 15.80 -2.59
CA SER A 10 18.16 15.21 -1.75
C SER A 10 18.10 15.65 -0.28
N ALA A 11 17.36 16.71 0.05
CA ALA A 11 17.14 17.19 1.42
C ALA A 11 15.94 16.52 2.12
N GLN A 12 15.06 15.84 1.38
CA GLN A 12 13.96 15.02 1.93
C GLN A 12 13.94 13.62 1.30
N PRO A 13 15.03 12.85 1.40
CA PRO A 13 15.07 11.48 0.90
C PRO A 13 14.11 10.56 1.68
N ASP A 14 13.71 10.98 2.88
CA ASP A 14 12.94 10.22 3.88
C ASP A 14 11.54 10.80 4.14
N SER A 15 10.99 11.69 3.29
CA SER A 15 9.57 12.07 3.46
C SER A 15 8.72 10.82 3.24
N ASP A 16 8.30 10.19 4.35
CA ASP A 16 7.49 9.00 4.34
C ASP A 16 6.25 9.29 3.50
N PRO A 17 6.08 8.64 2.33
CA PRO A 17 5.01 8.99 1.41
C PRO A 17 3.62 8.66 1.95
N ASN A 18 3.53 8.01 3.12
CA ASN A 18 2.28 7.78 3.83
C ASN A 18 1.90 8.90 4.80
N VAL A 19 2.84 9.78 5.14
CA VAL A 19 2.49 11.10 5.66
C VAL A 19 2.08 11.87 4.42
N ASP A 20 0.77 11.95 4.15
CA ASP A 20 0.18 12.80 3.11
C ASP A 20 0.95 14.13 3.11
N PRO A 21 1.92 14.31 2.19
CA PRO A 21 2.64 15.54 2.14
C PRO A 21 1.57 16.48 1.64
N ALA A 22 1.09 17.38 2.53
CA ALA A 22 0.09 18.38 2.18
C ALA A 22 0.41 18.85 0.77
N ARG A 23 -0.58 18.82 -0.15
CA ARG A 23 -0.43 18.91 -1.63
C ARG A 23 0.79 19.72 -2.11
N ASP A 24 1.06 20.82 -1.43
CA ASP A 24 2.14 21.79 -1.65
C ASP A 24 3.59 21.29 -1.38
N SER A 25 3.78 20.12 -0.77
CA SER A 25 5.11 19.57 -0.40
C SER A 25 5.51 18.31 -1.19
N PHE A 26 4.64 17.84 -2.09
CA PHE A 26 4.97 16.75 -3.00
C PHE A 26 5.80 17.31 -4.18
N PRO A 27 6.94 16.70 -4.56
CA PRO A 27 7.88 17.27 -5.53
C PRO A 27 7.42 17.08 -6.99
N MET A 28 6.14 17.34 -7.26
CA MET A 28 5.55 17.42 -8.60
C MET A 28 4.76 18.73 -8.69
N LEU A 29 5.45 19.78 -9.13
CA LEU A 29 4.87 21.11 -9.29
C LEU A 29 4.16 21.18 -10.65
N GLU A 30 2.89 20.77 -10.69
CA GLU A 30 2.06 20.90 -11.88
C GLU A 30 1.80 22.37 -12.21
N CYS A 31 1.87 22.71 -13.50
CA CYS A 31 1.46 24.01 -14.00
C CYS A 31 -0.03 24.28 -13.71
N GLY A 32 -0.40 25.54 -13.73
CA GLY A 32 -1.77 25.96 -13.45
C GLY A 32 -2.82 25.33 -14.40
N PRO A 33 -4.04 25.08 -13.91
CA PRO A 33 -5.18 24.61 -14.71
C PRO A 33 -5.36 25.40 -16.01
N GLY A 34 -5.69 24.70 -17.08
CA GLY A 34 -5.93 25.30 -18.39
C GLY A 34 -4.67 25.64 -19.20
N ASN A 35 -3.49 25.65 -18.57
CA ASN A 35 -2.20 25.94 -19.20
C ASN A 35 -1.14 24.92 -18.80
N GLY A 36 -1.35 23.67 -19.22
CA GLY A 36 -0.44 22.55 -18.99
C GLY A 36 -0.83 21.62 -17.83
N ALA A 37 -1.98 21.83 -17.17
CA ALA A 37 -2.49 20.85 -16.21
C ALA A 37 -3.37 19.79 -16.90
N PHE A 38 -3.41 18.61 -16.32
CA PHE A 38 -4.36 17.56 -16.67
C PHE A 38 -5.79 17.91 -16.20
N PRO A 39 -6.88 17.47 -16.87
CA PRO A 39 -6.94 16.80 -18.18
C PRO A 39 -7.25 17.72 -19.36
N VAL A 40 -7.58 19.00 -19.13
CA VAL A 40 -8.14 19.89 -20.16
C VAL A 40 -7.53 21.29 -20.11
N SER A 41 -7.32 21.88 -21.30
CA SER A 41 -6.80 23.23 -21.49
C SER A 41 -7.90 24.30 -21.48
N PHE A 42 -7.52 25.59 -21.50
CA PHE A 42 -8.48 26.70 -21.65
C PHE A 42 -9.24 26.71 -22.98
N ASN A 43 -8.76 25.97 -23.98
CA ASN A 43 -9.39 25.87 -25.29
C ASN A 43 -10.09 24.52 -25.47
N LEU A 44 -10.57 23.90 -24.38
CA LEU A 44 -11.21 22.58 -24.37
C LEU A 44 -10.36 21.44 -24.95
N GLY A 45 -9.09 21.65 -25.28
CA GLY A 45 -8.22 20.56 -25.75
C GLY A 45 -7.92 19.58 -24.62
N TRP A 46 -7.99 18.28 -24.91
CA TRP A 46 -7.43 17.24 -24.06
C TRP A 46 -5.95 17.49 -23.80
N HIS A 47 -5.48 17.13 -22.61
CA HIS A 47 -4.08 17.23 -22.21
C HIS A 47 -3.68 15.90 -21.56
N GLY A 48 -2.82 15.13 -22.24
CA GLY A 48 -2.47 13.73 -21.93
C GLY A 48 -1.75 13.52 -20.59
N GLY A 49 -1.13 14.57 -20.05
CA GLY A 49 -0.44 14.54 -18.77
C GLY A 49 -0.39 15.91 -18.12
N ALA A 50 0.76 16.28 -17.57
CA ALA A 50 0.96 17.59 -16.96
C ALA A 50 2.33 18.17 -17.30
N HIS A 51 2.38 19.49 -17.49
CA HIS A 51 3.61 20.25 -17.45
C HIS A 51 4.08 20.36 -16.00
N LEU A 52 5.28 19.85 -15.71
CA LEU A 52 5.89 19.92 -14.39
C LEU A 52 7.03 20.93 -14.38
N GLU A 53 7.02 21.82 -13.39
CA GLU A 53 8.16 22.67 -13.09
C GLU A 53 9.18 21.89 -12.25
N ALA A 54 10.42 21.87 -12.71
CA ALA A 54 11.49 21.22 -11.98
C ALA A 54 11.85 22.03 -10.73
N PRO A 55 11.85 21.40 -9.53
CA PRO A 55 12.34 22.05 -8.33
C PRO A 55 13.83 22.39 -8.44
N VAL A 56 14.30 23.26 -7.57
CA VAL A 56 15.73 23.60 -7.45
C VAL A 56 16.34 22.99 -6.19
N ASP A 57 17.63 22.63 -6.25
CA ASP A 57 18.41 22.23 -5.08
C ASP A 57 18.78 23.44 -4.18
N ASN A 58 19.47 23.18 -3.07
CA ASN A 58 19.91 24.21 -2.13
C ASN A 58 20.92 25.20 -2.74
N GLN A 59 21.47 24.89 -3.91
CA GLN A 59 22.41 25.71 -4.67
C GLN A 59 21.71 26.45 -5.82
N GLY A 60 20.39 26.27 -5.99
CA GLY A 60 19.60 26.91 -7.05
C GLY A 60 19.66 26.19 -8.40
N HIS A 61 20.24 24.99 -8.49
CA HIS A 61 20.24 24.22 -9.73
C HIS A 61 18.95 23.43 -9.89
N LEU A 62 18.43 23.38 -11.13
CA LEU A 62 17.29 22.54 -11.46
C LEU A 62 17.60 21.06 -11.19
N LEU A 63 16.67 20.38 -10.52
CA LEU A 63 16.79 18.96 -10.27
C LEU A 63 16.67 18.17 -11.59
N PRO A 64 17.46 17.08 -11.75
CA PRO A 64 17.36 16.24 -12.93
C PRO A 64 16.07 15.41 -12.92
N VAL A 65 15.62 15.05 -14.12
CA VAL A 65 14.47 14.16 -14.32
C VAL A 65 14.91 12.72 -14.12
N ARG A 66 14.11 11.93 -13.39
CA ARG A 66 14.42 10.54 -13.03
C ARG A 66 13.27 9.58 -13.32
N ALA A 67 13.61 8.31 -13.52
CA ALA A 67 12.63 7.24 -13.69
C ALA A 67 11.76 7.10 -12.42
N ILE A 68 10.44 7.03 -12.59
CA ILE A 68 9.51 6.95 -11.46
C ILE A 68 9.44 5.55 -10.85
N ALA A 69 9.81 4.52 -11.60
CA ALA A 69 9.80 3.12 -11.20
C ALA A 69 10.77 2.32 -12.08
N ASP A 70 11.09 1.10 -11.67
CA ASP A 70 11.83 0.16 -12.51
C ASP A 70 11.06 -0.14 -13.79
N GLY A 71 11.77 -0.31 -14.90
CA GLY A 71 11.14 -0.55 -16.18
C GLY A 71 12.10 -0.87 -17.31
N THR A 72 11.57 -0.85 -18.52
CA THR A 72 12.34 -1.02 -19.76
C THR A 72 12.15 0.23 -20.61
N ILE A 73 13.23 0.84 -21.05
CA ILE A 73 13.16 1.97 -22.00
C ILE A 73 12.61 1.42 -23.31
N VAL A 74 11.52 1.98 -23.81
CA VAL A 74 10.86 1.57 -25.07
C VAL A 74 10.96 2.62 -26.17
N PHE A 75 11.30 3.86 -25.81
CA PHE A 75 11.65 4.90 -26.76
C PHE A 75 12.64 5.89 -26.13
N VAL A 76 13.56 6.41 -26.94
CA VAL A 76 14.49 7.46 -26.55
C VAL A 76 14.80 8.33 -27.75
N ARG A 77 14.70 9.65 -27.57
CA ARG A 77 15.10 10.67 -28.54
C ARG A 77 15.89 11.76 -27.85
N ALA A 78 17.11 12.02 -28.32
CA ALA A 78 17.87 13.19 -27.87
C ALA A 78 17.24 14.47 -28.42
N THR A 79 17.37 15.58 -27.68
CA THR A 79 16.87 16.87 -28.15
C THR A 79 17.62 17.34 -29.40
N ASP A 80 16.92 17.97 -30.32
CA ASP A 80 17.51 18.65 -31.46
C ASP A 80 18.26 19.91 -31.02
N THR A 81 19.57 19.93 -31.25
CA THR A 81 20.44 21.09 -30.99
C THR A 81 20.68 21.94 -32.23
N LYS A 82 19.98 21.67 -33.35
CA LYS A 82 20.18 22.32 -34.64
C LYS A 82 19.21 23.48 -34.89
N ASN A 83 18.38 23.82 -33.89
CA ASN A 83 17.37 24.87 -33.97
C ASN A 83 16.39 24.68 -35.14
N LYS A 84 15.88 23.45 -35.29
CA LYS A 84 14.78 23.16 -36.23
C LYS A 84 13.64 24.20 -36.12
N PRO A 85 13.22 24.84 -37.24
CA PRO A 85 12.13 25.81 -37.23
C PRO A 85 10.82 25.26 -36.62
N GLU A 86 10.54 23.98 -36.82
CA GLU A 86 9.36 23.27 -36.32
C GLU A 86 9.31 23.26 -34.79
N LEU A 87 10.45 23.36 -34.12
CA LEU A 87 10.56 23.43 -32.65
C LEU A 87 10.49 24.88 -32.12
N ASN A 88 10.36 25.86 -33.00
CA ASN A 88 10.19 27.28 -32.68
C ASN A 88 8.81 27.78 -33.13
N TYR A 89 7.78 26.98 -32.87
CA TYR A 89 6.39 27.28 -33.23
C TYR A 89 5.91 28.55 -32.51
N ALA A 90 5.23 29.44 -33.23
CA ALA A 90 4.81 30.77 -32.74
C ALA A 90 5.96 31.64 -32.17
N GLY A 91 7.21 31.41 -32.59
CA GLY A 91 8.37 32.17 -32.13
C GLY A 91 8.83 31.81 -30.71
N VAL A 92 8.32 30.71 -30.14
CA VAL A 92 8.76 30.17 -28.86
C VAL A 92 9.36 28.78 -29.03
N ARG A 93 10.51 28.54 -28.39
CA ARG A 93 11.20 27.25 -28.41
C ARG A 93 10.48 26.21 -27.55
N THR A 94 10.42 24.99 -28.05
CA THR A 94 10.08 23.78 -27.29
C THR A 94 11.11 22.70 -27.59
N ASP A 95 11.61 22.00 -26.56
CA ASP A 95 12.55 20.88 -26.75
C ASP A 95 11.83 19.58 -27.09
N ASP A 96 12.45 18.71 -27.90
CA ASP A 96 11.85 17.44 -28.37
C ASP A 96 12.50 16.19 -27.76
N GLY A 97 13.44 16.38 -26.82
CA GLY A 97 14.05 15.28 -26.09
C GLY A 97 12.99 14.48 -25.32
N CYS A 98 12.99 13.16 -25.52
CA CYS A 98 11.93 12.28 -25.04
C CYS A 98 12.46 10.93 -24.56
N VAL A 99 11.87 10.41 -23.49
CA VAL A 99 12.08 9.04 -23.00
C VAL A 99 10.72 8.42 -22.69
N VAL A 100 10.49 7.19 -23.12
CA VAL A 100 9.31 6.40 -22.74
C VAL A 100 9.76 5.12 -22.07
N ILE A 101 9.17 4.81 -20.92
CA ILE A 101 9.49 3.63 -20.13
C ILE A 101 8.24 2.77 -19.98
N ARG A 102 8.35 1.48 -20.32
CA ARG A 102 7.36 0.45 -19.99
C ARG A 102 7.64 -0.11 -18.61
N HIS A 103 6.64 -0.12 -17.75
CA HIS A 103 6.70 -0.68 -16.41
C HIS A 103 5.80 -1.90 -16.34
N ASP A 104 6.37 -3.06 -16.01
CA ASP A 104 5.63 -4.28 -15.73
C ASP A 104 5.78 -4.58 -14.23
N THR A 105 4.67 -4.54 -13.48
CA THR A 105 4.68 -4.71 -12.02
C THR A 105 3.47 -5.47 -11.51
N GLU A 106 3.38 -5.61 -10.19
CA GLU A 106 2.30 -6.29 -9.49
C GLU A 106 1.72 -5.35 -8.42
N ILE A 107 0.39 -5.28 -8.35
CA ILE A 107 -0.32 -4.52 -7.29
C ILE A 107 -0.99 -5.43 -6.25
N GLY A 108 -0.93 -6.75 -6.46
CA GLY A 108 -1.66 -7.77 -5.74
C GLY A 108 -1.30 -9.19 -6.19
N ASP A 109 -2.06 -10.16 -5.71
CA ASP A 109 -1.86 -11.60 -5.96
C ASP A 109 -2.45 -12.05 -7.31
N GLY A 110 -1.78 -12.97 -8.00
CA GLY A 110 -2.26 -13.57 -9.24
C GLY A 110 -2.15 -12.70 -10.51
N GLU A 111 -2.48 -13.30 -11.66
CA GLU A 111 -2.30 -12.68 -12.99
C GLU A 111 -3.15 -11.43 -13.22
N GLN A 112 -4.32 -11.33 -12.57
CA GLN A 112 -5.21 -10.17 -12.69
C GLN A 112 -4.68 -8.92 -11.98
N SER A 113 -3.68 -9.08 -11.12
CA SER A 113 -2.97 -8.00 -10.43
C SER A 113 -1.62 -7.66 -11.06
N LYS A 114 -1.26 -8.28 -12.20
CA LYS A 114 -0.07 -7.93 -12.99
C LYS A 114 -0.40 -6.84 -14.00
N VAL A 115 0.16 -5.66 -13.80
CA VAL A 115 -0.21 -4.45 -14.53
C VAL A 115 0.98 -3.93 -15.33
N THR A 116 0.68 -3.46 -16.53
CA THR A 116 1.61 -2.73 -17.39
C THR A 116 1.11 -1.30 -17.56
N PHE A 117 2.00 -0.33 -17.37
CA PHE A 117 1.75 1.07 -17.67
C PHE A 117 3.03 1.72 -18.22
N PHE A 118 2.89 2.90 -18.81
CA PHE A 118 3.98 3.62 -19.45
C PHE A 118 4.12 4.99 -18.80
N SER A 119 5.36 5.43 -18.63
CA SER A 119 5.67 6.82 -18.31
C SER A 119 6.33 7.49 -19.50
N VAL A 120 5.84 8.69 -19.84
CA VAL A 120 6.32 9.50 -20.96
C VAL A 120 6.93 10.78 -20.40
N TYR A 121 8.20 11.03 -20.74
CA TYR A 121 8.93 12.23 -20.35
C TYR A 121 9.31 12.97 -21.63
N ILE A 122 8.76 14.16 -21.85
CA ILE A 122 9.07 14.98 -23.03
C ILE A 122 9.44 16.41 -22.64
N HIS A 123 10.07 17.12 -23.58
CA HIS A 123 10.70 18.42 -23.40
C HIS A 123 11.95 18.37 -22.53
N LEU A 124 12.76 17.33 -22.70
CA LEU A 124 14.09 17.24 -22.09
C LEU A 124 15.10 18.03 -22.93
N GLN A 125 15.82 18.98 -22.34
CA GLN A 125 16.92 19.70 -23.02
C GLN A 125 18.20 18.87 -23.14
N SER A 126 18.30 17.78 -22.38
CA SER A 126 19.36 16.79 -22.54
C SER A 126 18.81 15.45 -22.07
N VAL A 127 19.20 14.40 -22.78
CA VAL A 127 18.82 13.02 -22.46
C VAL A 127 20.10 12.25 -22.19
N GLU A 128 20.10 11.45 -21.13
CA GLU A 128 21.22 10.55 -20.82
C GLU A 128 21.45 9.57 -21.97
N PRO A 129 22.63 8.94 -22.10
CA PRO A 129 22.94 7.97 -23.16
C PRO A 129 22.21 6.64 -22.94
N LEU A 130 20.88 6.68 -22.99
CA LEU A 130 19.96 5.58 -22.80
C LEU A 130 19.78 4.80 -24.11
N THR A 131 19.29 3.56 -24.01
CA THR A 131 19.06 2.71 -25.17
C THR A 131 17.75 1.94 -24.99
N ALA A 132 16.89 1.97 -26.01
CA ALA A 132 15.66 1.18 -26.00
C ALA A 132 15.95 -0.33 -25.85
N GLY A 133 15.07 -1.03 -25.14
CA GLY A 133 15.24 -2.42 -24.71
C GLY A 133 16.11 -2.61 -23.46
N LYS A 134 16.78 -1.56 -22.94
CA LYS A 134 17.54 -1.66 -21.69
C LYS A 134 16.67 -1.40 -20.46
N LYS A 135 17.04 -2.03 -19.36
CA LYS A 135 16.44 -1.81 -18.05
C LYS A 135 16.88 -0.47 -17.46
N VAL A 136 15.98 0.14 -16.72
CA VAL A 136 16.20 1.34 -15.93
C VAL A 136 15.63 1.08 -14.54
N HIS A 137 16.30 1.56 -13.50
CA HIS A 137 15.84 1.47 -12.14
C HIS A 137 15.16 2.77 -11.71
N ARG A 138 14.23 2.65 -10.76
CA ARG A 138 13.64 3.80 -10.09
C ARG A 138 14.75 4.76 -9.63
N LYS A 139 14.55 6.05 -9.89
CA LYS A 139 15.48 7.16 -9.62
C LYS A 139 16.70 7.24 -10.53
N ASP A 140 16.91 6.35 -11.48
CA ASP A 140 17.95 6.56 -12.49
C ASP A 140 17.70 7.89 -13.23
N LYS A 141 18.78 8.62 -13.47
CA LYS A 141 18.72 9.90 -14.19
C LYS A 141 18.35 9.64 -15.65
N LEU A 142 17.37 10.38 -16.15
CA LEU A 142 16.92 10.30 -17.55
C LEU A 142 17.41 11.49 -18.37
N GLY A 143 17.55 12.66 -17.75
CA GLY A 143 17.91 13.88 -18.44
C GLY A 143 17.79 15.13 -17.58
N LEU A 144 17.78 16.29 -18.24
CA LEU A 144 17.51 17.59 -17.61
C LEU A 144 16.20 18.17 -18.15
N PRO A 145 15.42 18.87 -17.29
CA PRO A 145 14.21 19.57 -17.71
C PRO A 145 14.56 20.64 -18.74
N GLY A 146 13.77 20.76 -19.80
CA GLY A 146 14.04 21.67 -20.91
C GLY A 146 13.06 22.83 -20.97
N ILE A 147 12.75 23.24 -22.20
CA ILE A 147 11.89 24.38 -22.50
C ILE A 147 10.55 23.89 -23.06
N VAL A 148 9.46 24.39 -22.47
CA VAL A 148 8.08 24.18 -22.94
C VAL A 148 7.47 25.52 -23.30
N TYR A 149 7.18 25.77 -24.58
CA TYR A 149 6.63 27.04 -25.08
C TYR A 149 7.37 28.28 -24.55
N GLY A 150 8.71 28.25 -24.65
CA GLY A 150 9.60 29.34 -24.22
C GLY A 150 9.85 29.41 -22.71
N ARG A 151 9.25 28.53 -21.89
CA ARG A 151 9.45 28.50 -20.44
C ARG A 151 10.47 27.41 -20.05
N PRO A 152 11.66 27.77 -19.53
CA PRO A 152 12.69 26.81 -19.15
C PRO A 152 12.36 26.09 -17.84
N GLY A 153 13.06 24.99 -17.58
CA GLY A 153 12.95 24.23 -16.34
C GLY A 153 11.65 23.43 -16.25
N ARG A 154 11.08 23.04 -17.38
CA ARG A 154 9.82 22.30 -17.46
C ARG A 154 9.97 21.01 -18.26
N ILE A 155 9.10 20.05 -17.96
CA ILE A 155 8.84 18.87 -18.79
C ILE A 155 7.33 18.72 -18.98
N HIS A 156 6.92 18.00 -20.01
CA HIS A 156 5.59 17.39 -20.05
C HIS A 156 5.74 15.92 -19.63
N PHE A 157 4.87 15.47 -18.73
CA PHE A 157 4.95 14.15 -18.11
C PHE A 157 3.59 13.46 -18.14
N GLU A 158 3.54 12.26 -18.71
CA GLU A 158 2.32 11.44 -18.80
C GLU A 158 2.50 10.07 -18.16
N ILE A 159 1.39 9.52 -17.70
CA ILE A 159 1.26 8.12 -17.31
C ILE A 159 0.06 7.52 -18.05
N VAL A 160 0.32 6.46 -18.81
CA VAL A 160 -0.69 5.87 -19.71
C VAL A 160 -0.73 4.35 -19.63
N CYS A 161 -1.91 3.77 -19.83
CA CYS A 161 -2.09 2.33 -20.01
C CYS A 161 -3.22 2.04 -21.02
N ASP A 162 -3.32 0.80 -21.49
CA ASP A 162 -4.43 0.36 -22.35
C ASP A 162 -5.67 -0.06 -21.53
N SER A 163 -6.77 -0.36 -22.21
CA SER A 163 -8.02 -0.77 -21.55
C SER A 163 -7.90 -2.11 -20.80
N GLN A 164 -7.02 -3.01 -21.27
CA GLN A 164 -6.79 -4.28 -20.60
C GLN A 164 -6.12 -4.07 -19.23
N ASN A 165 -5.07 -3.24 -19.19
CA ASN A 165 -4.35 -2.92 -17.97
C ASN A 165 -5.14 -2.00 -17.05
N MET A 166 -6.00 -1.14 -17.60
CA MET A 166 -6.99 -0.40 -16.81
C MET A 166 -7.90 -1.38 -16.04
N THR A 167 -8.42 -2.40 -16.71
CA THR A 167 -9.28 -3.41 -16.07
C THR A 167 -8.56 -4.14 -14.94
N LYS A 168 -7.27 -4.45 -15.11
CA LYS A 168 -6.44 -5.08 -14.07
C LYS A 168 -6.12 -4.15 -12.90
N LEU A 169 -5.81 -2.88 -13.18
CA LEU A 169 -5.58 -1.85 -12.16
C LEU A 169 -6.81 -1.69 -11.26
N LEU A 170 -8.02 -1.69 -11.84
CA LEU A 170 -9.27 -1.52 -11.09
C LEU A 170 -9.87 -2.82 -10.54
N GLY A 171 -9.44 -3.97 -11.04
CA GLY A 171 -10.07 -5.28 -10.77
C GLY A 171 -11.47 -5.43 -11.39
N ARG A 172 -11.85 -4.50 -12.28
CA ARG A 172 -13.17 -4.40 -12.93
C ARG A 172 -13.08 -3.53 -14.17
N THR A 173 -14.12 -3.56 -15.01
CA THR A 173 -14.29 -2.57 -16.08
C THR A 173 -14.39 -1.15 -15.49
N PRO A 174 -13.81 -0.12 -16.11
CA PRO A 174 -13.87 1.27 -15.65
C PRO A 174 -15.28 1.74 -15.31
N GLY A 175 -15.45 2.28 -14.11
CA GLY A 175 -16.73 2.73 -13.58
C GLY A 175 -16.82 2.67 -12.05
N PRO A 176 -18.01 2.91 -11.48
CA PRO A 176 -18.27 2.80 -10.04
C PRO A 176 -17.88 1.43 -9.48
N VAL A 177 -17.59 1.35 -8.18
CA VAL A 177 -17.29 0.05 -7.56
C VAL A 177 -18.52 -0.86 -7.53
N GLY A 178 -18.30 -2.16 -7.76
CA GLY A 178 -19.33 -3.19 -7.66
C GLY A 178 -19.60 -3.59 -6.20
N SER A 179 -20.42 -4.61 -5.97
CA SER A 179 -20.90 -4.99 -4.62
C SER A 179 -19.88 -5.70 -3.71
N SER A 180 -18.61 -5.78 -4.11
CA SER A 180 -17.57 -6.50 -3.37
C SER A 180 -16.21 -5.91 -3.70
N GLY A 181 -15.44 -5.57 -2.67
CA GLY A 181 -14.06 -5.15 -2.86
C GLY A 181 -13.14 -6.30 -3.28
N ARG A 182 -11.94 -5.97 -3.73
CA ARG A 182 -10.91 -6.90 -4.17
C ARG A 182 -10.33 -7.75 -3.05
N THR A 183 -9.94 -8.98 -3.36
CA THR A 183 -9.19 -9.86 -2.45
C THR A 183 -7.77 -10.14 -2.95
N ASP A 184 -7.53 -9.89 -4.23
CA ASP A 184 -6.24 -10.04 -4.89
C ASP A 184 -5.32 -8.85 -4.60
N ALA A 185 -5.84 -7.62 -4.65
CA ALA A 185 -5.12 -6.40 -4.30
C ALA A 185 -5.80 -5.67 -3.14
N ILE A 186 -5.05 -5.40 -2.07
CA ILE A 186 -5.54 -4.67 -0.89
C ILE A 186 -4.39 -3.82 -0.38
N TYR A 187 -4.61 -2.50 -0.30
CA TYR A 187 -3.63 -1.56 0.23
C TYR A 187 -4.27 -0.23 0.62
N GLY A 188 -3.50 0.64 1.26
CA GLY A 188 -3.96 1.97 1.68
C GLY A 188 -5.08 1.91 2.72
N ASP A 189 -5.97 2.89 2.63
CA ASP A 189 -7.11 3.05 3.53
C ASP A 189 -8.20 2.01 3.23
N ILE A 190 -8.99 1.67 4.24
CA ILE A 190 -10.15 0.78 4.11
C ILE A 190 -11.42 1.61 4.11
N TRP A 191 -12.35 1.27 3.23
CA TRP A 191 -13.57 2.02 3.01
C TRP A 191 -14.78 1.13 3.23
N PHE A 192 -15.77 1.65 3.94
CA PHE A 192 -17.03 0.96 4.20
C PHE A 192 -18.17 1.73 3.55
N TYR A 193 -18.82 1.15 2.54
CA TYR A 193 -20.09 1.66 2.06
C TYR A 193 -21.18 1.21 3.03
N VAL A 194 -21.89 2.17 3.62
CA VAL A 194 -22.97 1.95 4.57
C VAL A 194 -24.28 2.42 3.93
N PRO A 195 -25.28 1.54 3.76
CA PRO A 195 -26.55 1.93 3.15
C PRO A 195 -27.34 2.89 4.05
N ALA A 196 -28.31 3.60 3.45
CA ALA A 196 -29.32 4.32 4.20
C ALA A 196 -30.13 3.35 5.09
N GLY A 197 -30.57 3.82 6.25
CA GLY A 197 -31.33 3.02 7.22
C GLY A 197 -30.47 2.22 8.21
N ALA A 198 -29.14 2.35 8.17
CA ALA A 198 -28.26 1.70 9.14
C ALA A 198 -28.48 2.27 10.54
N ASN A 199 -28.59 1.41 11.56
CA ASN A 199 -28.85 1.83 12.93
C ASN A 199 -27.61 2.45 13.60
N LEU A 200 -27.84 3.48 14.40
CA LEU A 200 -26.85 4.09 15.30
C LEU A 200 -27.20 3.80 16.75
N TYR A 201 -26.21 3.42 17.56
CA TYR A 201 -26.37 3.10 18.98
C TYR A 201 -25.57 4.05 19.89
N SER A 202 -26.06 4.30 21.11
CA SER A 202 -25.37 5.16 22.08
C SER A 202 -24.16 4.50 22.74
N ASN A 203 -24.18 3.17 22.90
CA ASN A 203 -23.08 2.37 23.46
C ASN A 203 -22.65 1.29 22.46
N GLU A 204 -21.43 0.77 22.62
CA GLU A 204 -20.92 -0.34 21.81
C GLU A 204 -21.76 -1.60 22.06
N PRO A 205 -22.47 -2.12 21.04
CA PRO A 205 -23.17 -3.40 21.19
C PRO A 205 -22.21 -4.56 21.34
N HIS A 206 -22.70 -5.71 21.82
CA HIS A 206 -21.88 -6.90 21.93
C HIS A 206 -21.41 -7.36 20.53
N PRO A 207 -20.15 -7.81 20.32
CA PRO A 207 -19.67 -8.21 18.99
C PRO A 207 -20.45 -9.39 18.38
N ALA A 208 -21.07 -10.24 19.21
CA ALA A 208 -21.93 -11.33 18.73
C ALA A 208 -23.36 -10.88 18.36
N GLN A 209 -23.74 -9.65 18.68
CA GLN A 209 -25.09 -9.13 18.48
C GLN A 209 -25.22 -8.57 17.07
N SER A 210 -26.12 -9.17 16.26
CA SER A 210 -26.52 -8.61 14.98
C SER A 210 -27.29 -7.30 15.15
N ASP A 211 -27.34 -6.49 14.10
CA ASP A 211 -28.09 -5.24 14.10
C ASP A 211 -29.58 -5.47 14.44
N GLY A 212 -30.10 -4.74 15.43
CA GLY A 212 -31.44 -4.93 16.00
C GLY A 212 -31.68 -6.25 16.78
N GLY A 213 -30.67 -7.11 16.92
CA GLY A 213 -30.76 -8.42 17.56
C GLY A 213 -30.64 -8.39 19.08
N VAL A 214 -31.00 -9.50 19.73
CA VAL A 214 -30.80 -9.72 21.18
C VAL A 214 -29.37 -10.21 21.43
N SER A 215 -28.74 -9.78 22.52
CA SER A 215 -27.38 -10.25 22.87
C SER A 215 -27.38 -11.72 23.33
N LEU A 216 -26.28 -12.44 23.06
CA LEU A 216 -25.98 -13.73 23.68
C LEU A 216 -25.79 -13.51 25.19
N GLY A 217 -26.83 -13.77 25.98
CA GLY A 217 -26.88 -13.46 27.41
C GLY A 217 -28.22 -12.90 27.89
N GLY A 218 -29.18 -12.65 26.99
CA GLY A 218 -30.55 -12.30 27.36
C GLY A 218 -30.76 -10.85 27.80
N THR A 219 -29.78 -9.97 27.61
CA THR A 219 -29.99 -8.52 27.74
C THR A 219 -30.87 -8.02 26.58
N ALA A 220 -31.84 -7.16 26.89
CA ALA A 220 -32.74 -6.58 25.91
C ALA A 220 -31.95 -5.89 24.78
N PRO A 221 -32.45 -5.92 23.52
CA PRO A 221 -31.80 -5.22 22.41
C PRO A 221 -31.62 -3.75 22.79
N GLN A 222 -30.43 -3.19 22.53
CA GLN A 222 -30.30 -1.74 22.57
C GLN A 222 -31.23 -1.13 21.52
N VAL A 223 -31.92 -0.07 21.91
CA VAL A 223 -32.73 0.71 20.97
C VAL A 223 -31.80 1.62 20.17
N ALA A 224 -31.94 1.60 18.85
CA ALA A 224 -31.22 2.53 17.98
C ALA A 224 -31.61 3.97 18.34
N VAL A 225 -30.61 4.84 18.53
CA VAL A 225 -30.84 6.26 18.82
C VAL A 225 -31.26 7.04 17.58
N SER A 226 -30.83 6.58 16.41
CA SER A 226 -31.19 7.14 15.09
C SER A 226 -30.81 6.15 13.98
N GLN A 227 -31.17 6.50 12.74
CA GLN A 227 -30.78 5.76 11.54
C GLN A 227 -30.13 6.70 10.53
N THR A 228 -29.27 6.17 9.66
CA THR A 228 -28.68 6.95 8.58
C THR A 228 -29.76 7.34 7.56
N ALA A 229 -29.87 8.64 7.24
CA ALA A 229 -30.89 9.13 6.30
C ALA A 229 -30.49 8.90 4.83
N SER A 230 -29.20 8.81 4.54
CA SER A 230 -28.62 8.58 3.22
C SER A 230 -27.49 7.56 3.32
N PRO A 231 -27.03 6.99 2.19
CA PRO A 231 -25.80 6.22 2.17
C PRO A 231 -24.63 7.04 2.70
N LEU A 232 -23.70 6.36 3.39
CA LEU A 232 -22.46 6.92 3.89
C LEU A 232 -21.29 6.09 3.36
N ALA A 233 -20.12 6.72 3.28
CA ALA A 233 -18.85 5.99 3.18
C ALA A 233 -18.02 6.30 4.42
N VAL A 234 -17.51 5.28 5.11
CA VAL A 234 -16.62 5.45 6.26
C VAL A 234 -15.22 5.03 5.84
N ARG A 235 -14.27 5.96 5.87
CA ARG A 235 -12.84 5.69 5.68
C ARG A 235 -12.21 5.33 7.01
N MET A 236 -11.53 4.20 7.07
CA MET A 236 -10.67 3.77 8.17
C MET A 236 -9.22 3.87 7.72
N ARG A 237 -8.51 4.87 8.25
CA ARG A 237 -7.11 5.16 7.96
C ARG A 237 -6.23 4.78 9.13
N TYR A 238 -5.19 4.01 8.83
CA TYR A 238 -4.15 3.58 9.74
C TYR A 238 -2.86 4.37 9.46
N ASP A 239 -2.49 5.28 10.37
CA ASP A 239 -1.27 6.10 10.32
C ASP A 239 -0.81 6.45 11.76
N ARG A 240 -0.08 5.52 12.41
CA ARG A 240 0.35 5.62 13.83
C ARG A 240 -0.81 5.75 14.83
N GLY A 241 -1.98 5.31 14.40
CA GLY A 241 -3.27 5.42 15.06
C GLY A 241 -4.36 5.05 14.06
N CYS A 242 -5.62 5.14 14.47
CA CYS A 242 -6.75 4.88 13.57
C CYS A 242 -7.71 6.07 13.56
N THR A 243 -7.96 6.61 12.37
CA THR A 243 -8.92 7.71 12.15
C THR A 243 -10.08 7.21 11.31
N LEU A 244 -11.31 7.53 11.75
CA LEU A 244 -12.53 7.28 10.97
C LEU A 244 -13.04 8.60 10.40
N THR A 245 -13.12 8.70 9.07
CA THR A 245 -13.69 9.85 8.37
C THR A 245 -14.99 9.41 7.70
N THR A 246 -16.10 10.10 8.00
CA THR A 246 -17.41 9.79 7.39
C THR A 246 -17.69 10.76 6.25
N TYR A 247 -18.10 10.19 5.12
CA TYR A 247 -18.51 10.88 3.91
C TYR A 247 -20.00 10.64 3.67
N GLN A 248 -20.68 11.64 3.10
CA GLN A 248 -22.07 11.54 2.67
C GLN A 248 -22.16 11.81 1.17
N CYS A 249 -23.02 11.06 0.50
CA CYS A 249 -23.40 11.31 -0.87
C CYS A 249 -24.32 12.54 -0.93
N THR A 250 -23.95 13.54 -1.70
CA THR A 250 -24.74 14.75 -1.96
C THR A 250 -25.76 14.51 -3.08
N ALA A 251 -26.67 15.46 -3.28
CA ALA A 251 -27.75 15.34 -4.27
C ALA A 251 -27.26 15.29 -5.73
N ASP A 252 -26.07 15.84 -6.01
CA ASP A 252 -25.42 15.79 -7.34
C ASP A 252 -24.60 14.50 -7.57
N GLY A 253 -24.62 13.57 -6.60
CA GLY A 253 -23.90 12.30 -6.65
C GLY A 253 -22.42 12.41 -6.27
N SER A 254 -21.94 13.57 -5.83
CA SER A 254 -20.60 13.72 -5.28
C SER A 254 -20.54 13.28 -3.80
N TRP A 255 -19.32 13.20 -3.25
CA TRP A 255 -19.08 12.75 -1.88
C TRP A 255 -18.30 13.80 -1.11
N GLU A 256 -18.82 14.18 0.05
CA GLU A 256 -18.22 15.21 0.90
C GLU A 256 -17.97 14.69 2.30
N VAL A 257 -16.91 15.20 2.93
CA VAL A 257 -16.57 14.87 4.32
C VAL A 257 -17.60 15.53 5.24
N CYS A 258 -18.30 14.74 6.03
CA CYS A 258 -19.22 15.25 7.05
C CYS A 258 -18.50 15.53 8.36
N ALA A 259 -17.69 14.57 8.79
CA ALA A 259 -17.04 14.59 10.09
C ALA A 259 -15.89 13.59 10.13
N GLU A 260 -14.95 13.85 11.03
CA GLU A 260 -13.83 12.98 11.33
C GLU A 260 -13.79 12.72 12.85
N THR A 261 -13.42 11.51 13.24
CA THR A 261 -13.16 11.19 14.65
C THR A 261 -11.73 11.58 15.01
N PRO A 262 -11.44 11.97 16.26
CA PRO A 262 -10.06 12.05 16.73
C PRO A 262 -9.35 10.70 16.52
N PRO A 263 -8.04 10.68 16.20
CA PRO A 263 -7.30 9.45 16.04
C PRO A 263 -7.32 8.62 17.34
N GLU A 264 -7.67 7.34 17.23
CA GLU A 264 -7.44 6.37 18.29
C GLU A 264 -5.92 6.11 18.39
N GLN A 265 -5.28 6.73 19.40
CA GLN A 265 -3.83 6.64 19.62
C GLN A 265 -3.39 5.18 19.81
N ASP A 266 -2.24 4.85 19.24
CA ASP A 266 -1.60 3.52 19.31
C ASP A 266 -2.49 2.36 18.81
N ASP A 267 -3.56 2.62 18.05
CA ASP A 267 -4.50 1.55 17.64
C ASP A 267 -3.80 0.43 16.86
N GLU A 268 -2.87 0.79 15.97
CA GLU A 268 -2.10 -0.16 15.15
C GLU A 268 -1.28 -1.14 16.00
N ASP A 269 -0.60 -0.65 17.04
CA ASP A 269 0.19 -1.46 17.98
C ASP A 269 -0.70 -2.28 18.95
N HIS A 270 -1.99 -1.96 19.00
CA HIS A 270 -2.96 -2.59 19.89
C HIS A 270 -4.00 -3.47 19.19
N LEU A 271 -3.99 -3.58 17.86
CA LEU A 271 -4.91 -4.42 17.09
C LEU A 271 -4.97 -5.86 17.61
N TYR A 272 -3.82 -6.46 17.96
CA TYR A 272 -3.78 -7.79 18.56
C TYR A 272 -4.52 -7.84 19.91
N LYS A 273 -4.21 -6.91 20.83
CA LYS A 273 -4.84 -6.84 22.16
C LYS A 273 -6.35 -6.57 22.04
N LYS A 274 -6.77 -5.74 21.09
CA LYS A 274 -8.19 -5.50 20.80
C LYS A 274 -8.87 -6.79 20.30
N SER A 275 -8.21 -7.52 19.41
CA SER A 275 -8.70 -8.80 18.89
C SER A 275 -8.85 -9.84 20.01
N GLU A 276 -7.88 -9.93 20.92
CA GLU A 276 -7.94 -10.81 22.09
C GLU A 276 -9.12 -10.44 23.02
N LYS A 277 -9.26 -9.15 23.37
CA LYS A 277 -10.38 -8.66 24.19
C LYS A 277 -11.75 -8.95 23.57
N ILE A 278 -11.88 -8.82 22.24
CA ILE A 278 -13.11 -9.17 21.53
C ILE A 278 -13.37 -10.67 21.63
N SER A 279 -12.34 -11.50 21.39
CA SER A 279 -12.46 -12.96 21.52
C SER A 279 -12.89 -13.38 22.93
N GLU A 280 -12.43 -12.70 23.98
CA GLU A 280 -12.77 -12.98 25.38
C GLU A 280 -14.22 -12.64 25.75
N LYS A 281 -14.89 -11.76 24.98
CA LYS A 281 -16.33 -11.45 25.17
C LYS A 281 -17.23 -12.66 24.86
N TYR A 282 -16.76 -13.62 24.07
CA TYR A 282 -17.50 -14.86 23.77
C TYR A 282 -17.36 -15.86 24.91
N SER A 283 -18.22 -15.71 25.92
CA SER A 283 -18.28 -16.61 27.09
C SER A 283 -18.94 -17.97 26.82
N GLN A 284 -19.69 -18.09 25.71
CA GLN A 284 -20.39 -19.30 25.27
C GLN A 284 -20.26 -19.44 23.74
N GLY A 285 -19.99 -20.66 23.27
CA GLY A 285 -19.79 -20.96 21.84
C GLY A 285 -18.31 -20.97 21.40
N THR A 286 -18.07 -21.20 20.11
CA THR A 286 -16.71 -21.16 19.54
C THR A 286 -16.44 -19.74 19.04
N PRO A 287 -15.56 -18.96 19.68
CA PRO A 287 -15.23 -17.62 19.19
C PRO A 287 -14.55 -17.69 17.81
N PRO A 288 -14.68 -16.65 16.98
CA PRO A 288 -13.78 -16.47 15.84
C PRO A 288 -12.32 -16.46 16.32
N SER A 289 -11.38 -16.96 15.50
CA SER A 289 -9.96 -16.90 15.87
C SER A 289 -9.50 -15.44 16.03
N ILE A 290 -8.51 -15.22 16.90
CA ILE A 290 -7.96 -13.87 17.13
C ILE A 290 -7.40 -13.30 15.81
N SER A 291 -6.83 -14.14 14.94
CA SER A 291 -6.37 -13.75 13.61
C SER A 291 -7.51 -13.32 12.69
N ALA A 292 -8.65 -14.02 12.70
CA ALA A 292 -9.81 -13.62 11.91
C ALA A 292 -10.42 -12.29 12.41
N ILE A 293 -10.49 -12.09 13.73
CA ILE A 293 -10.90 -10.81 14.32
C ILE A 293 -9.94 -9.70 13.91
N PHE A 294 -8.63 -9.96 13.98
CA PHE A 294 -7.60 -9.02 13.56
C PHE A 294 -7.80 -8.57 12.11
N GLU A 295 -8.07 -9.50 11.19
CA GLU A 295 -8.31 -9.16 9.79
C GLU A 295 -9.57 -8.33 9.57
N VAL A 296 -10.67 -8.62 10.27
CA VAL A 296 -11.87 -7.77 10.16
C VAL A 296 -11.61 -6.37 10.73
N LEU A 297 -10.92 -6.25 11.87
CA LEU A 297 -10.54 -4.94 12.40
C LEU A 297 -9.63 -4.16 11.43
N ARG A 298 -8.78 -4.87 10.68
CA ARG A 298 -7.81 -4.31 9.74
C ARG A 298 -8.39 -4.00 8.35
N PHE A 299 -9.30 -4.83 7.84
CA PHE A 299 -9.78 -4.83 6.45
C PHE A 299 -11.30 -4.74 6.30
N GLY A 300 -12.05 -4.81 7.40
CA GLY A 300 -13.51 -4.98 7.37
C GLY A 300 -13.99 -6.39 7.03
N ARG A 301 -13.08 -7.31 6.73
CA ARG A 301 -13.36 -8.68 6.29
C ARG A 301 -12.14 -9.59 6.45
N CYS A 302 -12.37 -10.90 6.50
CA CYS A 302 -11.28 -11.88 6.42
C CYS A 302 -10.76 -11.97 4.98
N ILE A 303 -9.45 -11.89 4.82
CA ILE A 303 -8.75 -11.91 3.53
C ILE A 303 -7.89 -13.15 3.40
N ASN A 304 -7.07 -13.45 4.42
CA ASN A 304 -6.14 -14.58 4.39
C ASN A 304 -6.60 -15.75 5.25
N GLU A 305 -7.58 -15.53 6.13
CA GLU A 305 -8.17 -16.61 6.92
C GLU A 305 -9.20 -17.40 6.10
N GLN A 306 -9.14 -18.73 6.20
CA GLN A 306 -10.04 -19.63 5.46
C GLN A 306 -11.49 -19.61 5.99
N ALA A 307 -11.71 -19.11 7.21
CA ALA A 307 -13.02 -19.00 7.82
C ALA A 307 -13.41 -17.52 7.97
N SER A 308 -14.65 -17.17 7.63
CA SER A 308 -15.22 -15.85 7.93
C SER A 308 -15.29 -15.65 9.44
N ALA A 309 -14.86 -14.49 9.94
CA ALA A 309 -15.08 -14.14 11.33
C ALA A 309 -16.58 -13.89 11.54
N ASN A 310 -17.23 -14.73 12.33
CA ASN A 310 -18.63 -14.55 12.69
C ASN A 310 -18.74 -13.55 13.87
N PHE A 311 -18.41 -12.27 13.62
CA PHE A 311 -18.68 -11.17 14.57
C PHE A 311 -19.01 -9.86 13.85
N ASN A 312 -19.62 -8.94 14.58
CA ASN A 312 -20.04 -7.63 14.12
C ASN A 312 -18.98 -6.57 14.41
N HIS A 313 -18.53 -5.87 13.36
CA HIS A 313 -17.49 -4.85 13.42
C HIS A 313 -18.06 -3.50 13.86
N TRP A 314 -18.33 -3.36 15.16
CA TRP A 314 -18.84 -2.12 15.74
C TRP A 314 -17.75 -1.04 15.81
N ARG A 315 -18.05 0.16 15.28
CA ARG A 315 -17.21 1.35 15.39
C ARG A 315 -18.02 2.57 15.78
N LYS A 316 -17.43 3.46 16.58
CA LYS A 316 -18.02 4.75 16.90
C LYS A 316 -17.66 5.75 15.80
N VAL A 317 -18.67 6.31 15.13
CA VAL A 317 -18.48 7.26 14.02
C VAL A 317 -19.25 8.55 14.28
N ASN A 318 -18.77 9.63 13.66
CA ASN A 318 -19.54 10.87 13.56
C ASN A 318 -20.33 10.84 12.25
N THR A 319 -21.64 11.06 12.31
CA THR A 319 -22.52 11.11 11.14
C THR A 319 -23.30 12.44 11.11
N PRO A 320 -23.95 12.79 9.99
CA PRO A 320 -24.88 13.92 9.95
C PRO A 320 -26.01 13.84 10.99
N ALA A 321 -26.40 12.62 11.41
CA ALA A 321 -27.41 12.38 12.43
C ALA A 321 -26.86 12.43 13.88
N GLY A 322 -25.57 12.74 14.05
CA GLY A 322 -24.87 12.74 15.34
C GLY A 322 -23.85 11.61 15.46
N GLN A 323 -23.19 11.55 16.62
CA GLN A 323 -22.22 10.50 16.94
C GLN A 323 -22.92 9.23 17.45
N GLY A 324 -22.52 8.07 16.95
CA GLY A 324 -23.06 6.78 17.39
C GLY A 324 -22.19 5.59 16.99
N TRP A 325 -22.49 4.44 17.57
CA TRP A 325 -21.91 3.15 17.19
C TRP A 325 -22.67 2.56 16.01
N ILE A 326 -21.95 2.19 14.96
CA ILE A 326 -22.48 1.58 13.73
C ILE A 326 -21.81 0.25 13.46
N ASN A 327 -22.54 -0.69 12.82
CA ASN A 327 -22.00 -1.98 12.43
C ASN A 327 -21.36 -1.90 11.04
N LEU A 328 -20.03 -1.89 10.97
CA LEU A 328 -19.30 -1.87 9.69
C LEU A 328 -19.21 -3.25 9.01
N SER A 329 -19.84 -4.26 9.58
CA SER A 329 -20.11 -5.55 8.93
C SER A 329 -21.61 -5.88 8.96
N GLY A 330 -22.46 -4.86 9.06
CA GLY A 330 -23.90 -4.99 9.08
C GLY A 330 -24.48 -5.42 7.73
N GLN A 331 -25.78 -5.70 7.70
CA GLN A 331 -26.47 -6.10 6.48
C GLN A 331 -26.35 -4.99 5.41
N GLY A 332 -25.89 -5.35 4.21
CA GLY A 332 -25.72 -4.43 3.09
C GLY A 332 -24.47 -3.55 3.15
N VAL A 333 -23.67 -3.63 4.22
CA VAL A 333 -22.37 -2.95 4.30
C VAL A 333 -21.35 -3.70 3.46
N GLN A 334 -20.52 -2.96 2.73
CA GLN A 334 -19.47 -3.50 1.87
C GLN A 334 -18.13 -2.84 2.20
N ALA A 335 -17.07 -3.66 2.27
CA ALA A 335 -15.72 -3.21 2.57
C ALA A 335 -14.82 -3.24 1.32
N TYR A 336 -14.10 -2.14 1.12
CA TYR A 336 -13.19 -1.85 0.02
C TYR A 336 -11.86 -1.33 0.57
N SER A 337 -10.88 -1.17 -0.29
CA SER A 337 -9.59 -0.54 0.00
C SER A 337 -9.26 0.52 -1.06
N ASP A 338 -8.16 1.25 -0.89
CA ASP A 338 -7.69 2.17 -1.95
C ASP A 338 -7.45 1.42 -3.28
N ALA A 339 -7.15 0.12 -3.25
CA ALA A 339 -6.98 -0.73 -4.44
C ALA A 339 -8.25 -0.89 -5.29
N ASP A 340 -9.41 -0.50 -4.76
CA ASP A 340 -10.69 -0.56 -5.44
C ASP A 340 -11.03 0.77 -6.15
N PHE A 341 -10.27 1.85 -5.94
CA PHE A 341 -10.55 3.17 -6.53
C PHE A 341 -12.02 3.59 -6.40
N PRO A 342 -12.58 3.66 -5.18
CA PRO A 342 -14.00 3.96 -5.02
C PRO A 342 -14.32 5.43 -5.32
N GLU A 343 -15.53 5.67 -5.85
CA GLU A 343 -16.00 7.01 -6.21
C GLU A 343 -16.07 7.98 -5.01
N TRP A 344 -16.35 7.47 -3.81
CA TRP A 344 -16.34 8.28 -2.58
C TRP A 344 -14.94 8.68 -2.12
N ALA A 345 -13.89 8.02 -2.63
CA ALA A 345 -12.51 8.48 -2.48
C ALA A 345 -12.13 9.54 -3.54
N GLY A 346 -13.04 9.89 -4.46
CA GLY A 346 -12.87 10.92 -5.49
C GLY A 346 -12.59 10.39 -6.91
N TRP A 347 -12.43 9.07 -7.08
CA TRP A 347 -12.06 8.49 -8.37
C TRP A 347 -13.19 8.50 -9.40
N ASN A 348 -12.88 8.97 -10.61
CA ASN A 348 -13.79 9.01 -11.74
C ASN A 348 -13.09 8.52 -13.00
N PHE A 349 -13.78 7.71 -13.82
CA PHE A 349 -13.23 7.11 -15.04
C PHE A 349 -14.08 7.54 -16.24
N ILE A 350 -13.50 8.33 -17.13
CA ILE A 350 -14.19 9.01 -18.22
C ILE A 350 -13.74 8.43 -19.57
N GLN A 351 -14.69 7.93 -20.34
CA GLN A 351 -14.49 7.32 -21.66
C GLN A 351 -15.68 7.60 -22.59
N ASP A 352 -16.43 8.66 -22.31
CA ASP A 352 -17.66 9.03 -23.01
C ASP A 352 -17.43 10.05 -24.13
N ASP A 353 -16.18 10.36 -24.45
CA ASP A 353 -15.83 11.11 -25.66
C ASP A 353 -15.94 10.19 -26.88
N SER A 354 -16.90 10.50 -27.74
CA SER A 354 -17.15 9.74 -28.96
C SER A 354 -16.29 10.19 -30.14
N THR A 355 -15.62 11.33 -30.01
CA THR A 355 -14.76 11.87 -31.05
C THR A 355 -13.35 11.33 -30.90
N LYS A 356 -12.60 11.32 -32.00
CA LYS A 356 -11.17 10.99 -32.02
C LYS A 356 -10.31 12.24 -32.16
N THR A 357 -10.90 13.42 -31.92
CA THR A 357 -10.20 14.70 -32.02
C THR A 357 -9.37 14.96 -30.75
N ASN A 358 -8.48 15.95 -30.78
CA ASN A 358 -7.80 16.42 -29.57
C ASN A 358 -8.68 17.37 -28.72
N LEU A 359 -9.93 17.63 -29.12
CA LEU A 359 -10.90 18.42 -28.38
C LEU A 359 -11.64 17.54 -27.36
N CYS A 360 -11.87 18.05 -26.16
CA CYS A 360 -12.64 17.40 -25.12
C CYS A 360 -14.14 17.55 -25.38
N ASP A 361 -14.72 16.52 -26.00
CA ASP A 361 -16.15 16.40 -26.26
C ASP A 361 -16.86 15.44 -25.30
N SER A 362 -16.19 15.02 -24.22
CA SER A 362 -16.78 14.28 -23.10
C SER A 362 -18.03 15.01 -22.55
N PRO A 363 -19.24 14.44 -22.68
CA PRO A 363 -20.46 15.01 -22.11
C PRO A 363 -20.36 15.19 -20.60
N THR A 364 -19.68 14.27 -19.90
CA THR A 364 -19.47 14.36 -18.44
C THR A 364 -18.62 15.56 -18.05
N LEU A 365 -17.43 15.72 -18.66
CA LEU A 365 -16.56 16.86 -18.32
C LEU A 365 -17.16 18.19 -18.74
N ARG A 366 -17.77 18.26 -19.94
CA ARG A 366 -18.44 19.48 -20.41
C ARG A 366 -19.52 19.93 -19.45
N LYS A 367 -20.32 19.00 -18.91
CA LYS A 367 -21.31 19.31 -17.87
C LYS A 367 -20.66 19.89 -16.61
N TRP A 368 -19.61 19.26 -16.08
CA TRP A 368 -18.94 19.74 -14.87
C TRP A 368 -18.30 21.12 -15.07
N LEU A 369 -17.71 21.36 -16.24
CA LEU A 369 -17.12 22.64 -16.61
C LEU A 369 -18.20 23.72 -16.69
N LEU A 370 -19.33 23.43 -17.35
CA LEU A 370 -20.46 24.34 -17.46
C LEU A 370 -21.04 24.68 -16.06
N ASP A 371 -21.35 23.67 -15.25
CA ASP A 371 -21.88 23.83 -13.90
C ASP A 371 -20.92 24.68 -13.02
N ALA A 372 -19.61 24.50 -13.17
CA ALA A 372 -18.59 25.23 -12.42
C ALA A 372 -18.37 26.67 -12.93
N SER A 373 -18.57 26.91 -14.22
CA SER A 373 -18.47 28.24 -14.84
C SER A 373 -19.63 29.15 -14.45
N GLY A 374 -20.84 28.60 -14.29
CA GLY A 374 -22.08 29.37 -14.15
C GLY A 374 -22.57 30.02 -15.45
N GLU A 375 -21.96 29.69 -16.58
CA GLU A 375 -22.28 30.25 -17.90
C GLU A 375 -23.27 29.39 -18.67
N ALA A 376 -23.85 29.94 -19.75
CA ALA A 376 -24.78 29.21 -20.63
C ALA A 376 -24.07 28.35 -21.69
N GLN A 377 -22.80 28.66 -21.98
CA GLN A 377 -21.94 27.95 -22.92
C GLN A 377 -20.51 27.91 -22.39
N ILE A 378 -19.72 26.94 -22.84
CA ILE A 378 -18.35 26.73 -22.38
C ILE A 378 -17.36 27.23 -23.45
N ASP A 379 -17.26 28.54 -23.59
CA ASP A 379 -16.22 29.18 -24.41
C ASP A 379 -14.90 29.35 -23.60
N HIS A 380 -13.90 30.00 -24.19
CA HIS A 380 -12.62 30.25 -23.50
C HIS A 380 -12.79 30.97 -22.15
N ALA A 381 -13.68 31.96 -22.07
CA ALA A 381 -13.90 32.71 -20.83
C ALA A 381 -14.60 31.82 -19.77
N GLY A 382 -15.60 31.04 -20.19
CA GLY A 382 -16.25 30.02 -19.37
C GLY A 382 -15.25 28.98 -18.84
N MET A 383 -14.30 28.55 -19.68
CA MET A 383 -13.22 27.63 -19.28
C MET A 383 -12.28 28.25 -18.24
N VAL A 384 -11.89 29.51 -18.42
CA VAL A 384 -11.08 30.22 -17.42
C VAL A 384 -11.83 30.30 -16.08
N GLY A 385 -13.12 30.62 -16.09
CA GLY A 385 -13.96 30.65 -14.89
C GLY A 385 -14.09 29.27 -14.22
N ALA A 386 -14.43 28.24 -15.00
CA ALA A 386 -14.59 26.87 -14.52
C ALA A 386 -13.31 26.33 -13.89
N LEU A 387 -12.17 26.50 -14.56
CA LEU A 387 -10.89 25.95 -14.10
C LEU A 387 -10.30 26.72 -12.90
N GLN A 388 -10.84 27.89 -12.55
CA GLN A 388 -10.55 28.57 -11.29
C GLN A 388 -11.38 28.04 -10.11
N ASN A 389 -12.52 27.40 -10.37
CA ASN A 389 -13.41 26.83 -9.36
C ASN A 389 -12.69 25.77 -8.51
N VAL A 390 -12.65 25.98 -7.20
CA VAL A 390 -11.91 25.11 -6.26
C VAL A 390 -12.50 23.70 -6.20
N ALA A 391 -13.82 23.57 -6.20
CA ALA A 391 -14.50 22.29 -6.12
C ALA A 391 -14.26 21.46 -7.39
N LEU A 392 -14.37 22.08 -8.57
CA LEU A 392 -14.06 21.41 -9.83
C LEU A 392 -12.60 20.97 -9.88
N ARG A 393 -11.65 21.84 -9.54
CA ARG A 393 -10.22 21.48 -9.50
C ARG A 393 -9.96 20.30 -8.58
N LYS A 394 -10.59 20.27 -7.40
CA LYS A 394 -10.49 19.12 -6.50
C LYS A 394 -11.00 17.84 -7.17
N ARG A 395 -12.15 17.91 -7.85
CA ARG A 395 -12.72 16.78 -8.59
C ARG A 395 -11.79 16.28 -9.70
N LEU A 396 -11.20 17.19 -10.49
CA LEU A 396 -10.33 16.85 -11.62
C LEU A 396 -9.04 16.11 -11.21
N THR A 397 -8.57 16.24 -9.96
CA THR A 397 -7.33 15.59 -9.51
C THR A 397 -7.36 14.06 -9.46
N GLN A 398 -8.54 13.46 -9.49
CA GLN A 398 -8.75 12.00 -9.43
C GLN A 398 -9.63 11.51 -10.60
N VAL A 399 -9.55 12.21 -11.73
CA VAL A 399 -10.17 11.79 -12.98
C VAL A 399 -9.15 11.03 -13.81
N VAL A 400 -9.55 9.91 -14.41
CA VAL A 400 -8.76 9.17 -15.39
C VAL A 400 -9.55 9.16 -16.70
N CYS A 401 -8.92 9.58 -17.79
CA CYS A 401 -9.61 9.82 -19.06
C CYS A 401 -9.09 8.88 -20.15
N ARG A 402 -9.98 8.39 -21.00
CA ARG A 402 -9.64 7.67 -22.22
C ARG A 402 -9.84 8.58 -23.43
N PHE A 403 -8.77 8.85 -24.17
CA PHE A 403 -8.79 9.59 -25.43
C PHE A 403 -7.54 9.25 -26.25
N SER A 404 -7.49 9.73 -27.50
CA SER A 404 -6.37 9.48 -28.39
C SER A 404 -5.10 10.23 -27.95
N THR A 405 -3.95 9.56 -27.97
CA THR A 405 -2.67 10.21 -27.66
C THR A 405 -2.29 11.24 -28.73
N GLU A 406 -1.85 12.43 -28.30
CA GLU A 406 -1.37 13.49 -29.20
C GLU A 406 -0.01 13.19 -29.84
N TRP A 407 0.70 12.17 -29.32
CA TRP A 407 2.06 11.84 -29.76
C TRP A 407 2.11 10.95 -31.00
N SER A 408 0.95 10.62 -31.58
CA SER A 408 0.82 9.79 -32.78
C SER A 408 0.90 10.63 -34.05
N ALA A 409 1.83 10.29 -34.94
CA ALA A 409 1.96 10.95 -36.24
C ALA A 409 0.91 10.47 -37.25
N SER A 410 0.29 9.31 -37.02
CA SER A 410 -0.54 8.62 -38.01
C SER A 410 -1.99 9.12 -38.13
N ASN A 411 -2.48 9.90 -37.15
CA ASN A 411 -3.87 10.36 -37.09
C ASN A 411 -4.00 11.88 -36.90
N LEU A 412 -3.00 12.66 -37.32
CA LEU A 412 -2.94 14.11 -37.12
C LEU A 412 -4.18 14.84 -37.68
N ASP A 413 -4.58 14.54 -38.92
CA ASP A 413 -5.77 15.15 -39.53
C ASP A 413 -7.06 14.86 -38.75
N GLU A 414 -7.19 13.65 -38.18
CA GLU A 414 -8.34 13.27 -37.34
C GLU A 414 -8.30 14.00 -35.99
N LEU A 415 -7.12 14.16 -35.40
CA LEU A 415 -6.93 14.86 -34.13
C LEU A 415 -7.19 16.36 -34.24
N TYR A 416 -6.60 17.00 -35.25
CA TYR A 416 -6.44 18.46 -35.31
C TYR A 416 -7.11 19.11 -36.51
N GLY A 417 -7.70 18.35 -37.44
CA GLY A 417 -8.30 18.91 -38.66
C GLY A 417 -9.39 19.96 -38.39
N TRP A 418 -10.04 19.89 -37.22
CA TRP A 418 -11.03 20.87 -36.77
C TRP A 418 -10.47 22.29 -36.59
N LEU A 419 -9.15 22.45 -36.41
CA LEU A 419 -8.49 23.76 -36.28
C LEU A 419 -8.63 24.64 -37.53
N LYS A 420 -9.01 24.06 -38.68
CA LYS A 420 -9.26 24.74 -39.95
C LYS A 420 -10.68 25.30 -40.09
N THR A 421 -11.55 25.05 -39.11
CA THR A 421 -12.96 25.45 -39.11
C THR A 421 -13.33 26.19 -37.82
N GLU A 422 -14.30 27.10 -37.90
CA GLU A 422 -14.79 27.80 -36.70
C GLU A 422 -15.38 26.81 -35.70
N HIS A 423 -15.04 27.00 -34.42
CA HIS A 423 -15.51 26.19 -33.32
C HIS A 423 -15.73 27.06 -32.07
N GLU A 424 -16.57 26.64 -31.12
CA GLU A 424 -16.77 27.42 -29.87
C GLU A 424 -15.46 27.60 -29.07
N ALA A 425 -14.54 26.65 -29.20
CA ALA A 425 -13.22 26.68 -28.60
C ALA A 425 -12.17 27.45 -29.43
N LEU A 426 -12.50 27.79 -30.68
CA LEU A 426 -11.61 28.44 -31.64
C LEU A 426 -12.42 29.34 -32.59
N SER A 427 -12.54 30.61 -32.23
CA SER A 427 -13.25 31.62 -33.02
C SER A 427 -12.47 32.14 -34.24
N SER A 428 -11.19 31.79 -34.36
CA SER A 428 -10.32 32.18 -35.47
C SER A 428 -9.57 30.95 -35.97
N PRO A 429 -10.09 30.27 -37.02
CA PRO A 429 -9.46 29.08 -37.56
C PRO A 429 -8.07 29.36 -38.13
N LEU A 430 -7.23 28.34 -38.14
CA LEU A 430 -5.93 28.40 -38.80
C LEU A 430 -6.11 28.46 -40.32
N SER A 431 -5.31 29.29 -40.98
CA SER A 431 -5.14 29.21 -42.43
C SER A 431 -4.46 27.90 -42.81
N ASP A 432 -4.54 27.48 -44.08
CA ASP A 432 -3.84 26.27 -44.54
C ASP A 432 -2.31 26.37 -44.33
N ASP A 433 -1.74 27.58 -44.49
CA ASP A 433 -0.31 27.82 -44.25
C ASP A 433 0.03 27.71 -42.76
N ASP A 434 -0.79 28.28 -41.87
CA ASP A 434 -0.58 28.17 -40.42
C ASP A 434 -0.79 26.74 -39.92
N PHE A 435 -1.79 26.03 -40.46
CA PHE A 435 -2.03 24.63 -40.14
C PHE A 435 -0.85 23.78 -40.56
N LYS A 436 -0.23 24.04 -41.71
CA LYS A 436 0.96 23.34 -42.16
C LYS A 436 2.18 23.59 -41.26
N LEU A 437 2.33 24.79 -40.71
CA LEU A 437 3.36 25.08 -39.70
C LEU A 437 3.10 24.29 -38.41
N PHE A 438 1.83 24.21 -37.99
CA PHE A 438 1.41 23.42 -36.84
C PHE A 438 1.63 21.92 -37.05
N GLU A 439 1.30 21.37 -38.23
CA GLU A 439 1.57 19.99 -38.62
C GLU A 439 3.07 19.67 -38.48
N GLY A 440 3.93 20.55 -38.99
CA GLY A 440 5.38 20.41 -38.85
C GLY A 440 5.82 20.35 -37.38
N HIS A 441 5.23 21.19 -36.53
CA HIS A 441 5.49 21.17 -35.08
C HIS A 441 5.07 19.85 -34.42
N VAL A 442 3.83 19.38 -34.67
CA VAL A 442 3.31 18.12 -34.13
C VAL A 442 4.16 16.94 -34.59
N HIS A 443 4.50 16.86 -35.89
CA HIS A 443 5.36 15.80 -36.41
C HIS A 443 6.78 15.82 -35.83
N ALA A 444 7.32 17.00 -35.51
CA ALA A 444 8.61 17.10 -34.85
C ALA A 444 8.60 16.56 -33.41
N LEU A 445 7.43 16.57 -32.75
CA LEU A 445 7.25 16.06 -31.40
C LEU A 445 6.73 14.62 -31.36
N ALA A 446 5.98 14.16 -32.37
CA ALA A 446 5.41 12.84 -32.44
C ALA A 446 6.48 11.73 -32.33
N PHE A 447 6.12 10.63 -31.68
CA PHE A 447 7.02 9.48 -31.48
C PHE A 447 6.28 8.15 -31.29
N TRP A 448 4.95 8.15 -31.20
CA TRP A 448 4.20 7.01 -30.70
C TRP A 448 4.38 5.75 -31.54
N GLU A 449 4.56 5.89 -32.85
CA GLU A 449 4.82 4.81 -33.80
C GLU A 449 6.23 4.21 -33.66
N GLU A 450 7.19 4.95 -33.08
CA GLU A 450 8.58 4.52 -32.91
C GLU A 450 8.81 3.77 -31.58
N VAL A 451 7.82 3.76 -30.68
CA VAL A 451 7.88 3.02 -29.42
C VAL A 451 8.02 1.51 -29.69
N GLN A 452 9.04 0.91 -29.10
CA GLN A 452 9.38 -0.50 -29.29
C GLN A 452 8.56 -1.43 -28.39
N GLY A 453 8.17 -2.60 -28.93
CA GLY A 453 7.44 -3.63 -28.20
C GLY A 453 5.93 -3.35 -28.11
N GLU A 454 5.22 -4.10 -27.26
CA GLU A 454 3.78 -3.88 -27.07
C GLU A 454 3.55 -2.57 -26.31
N LYS A 455 2.57 -1.79 -26.80
CA LYS A 455 2.15 -0.49 -26.29
C LYS A 455 0.65 -0.30 -26.57
N PRO A 456 -0.02 0.66 -25.90
CA PRO A 456 -1.40 0.99 -26.23
C PRO A 456 -1.55 1.45 -27.69
N ALA A 457 -2.68 1.09 -28.31
CA ALA A 457 -3.09 1.71 -29.56
C ALA A 457 -3.30 3.21 -29.35
N ALA A 458 -3.08 4.02 -30.40
CA ALA A 458 -3.14 5.48 -30.27
C ALA A 458 -4.51 5.98 -29.74
N ASP A 459 -5.60 5.26 -30.04
CA ASP A 459 -6.98 5.54 -29.63
C ASP A 459 -7.48 4.65 -28.45
N ASP A 460 -6.59 3.90 -27.81
CA ASP A 460 -6.85 3.10 -26.60
C ASP A 460 -5.91 3.51 -25.46
N CYS A 461 -5.67 4.80 -25.30
CA CYS A 461 -4.87 5.34 -24.21
C CYS A 461 -5.77 5.80 -23.05
N TRP A 462 -5.58 5.21 -21.88
CA TRP A 462 -6.06 5.75 -20.61
C TRP A 462 -4.97 6.61 -19.98
N HIS A 463 -5.25 7.90 -19.85
CA HIS A 463 -4.38 8.90 -19.27
C HIS A 463 -4.71 9.08 -17.79
N TRP A 464 -3.68 8.93 -16.96
CA TRP A 464 -3.76 9.08 -15.52
C TRP A 464 -3.28 10.46 -15.06
N PRO A 465 -3.90 11.05 -14.01
CA PRO A 465 -3.41 12.27 -13.39
C PRO A 465 -2.05 11.96 -12.74
N PRO A 466 -0.91 12.44 -13.29
CA PRO A 466 0.39 11.83 -13.01
C PRO A 466 0.79 11.91 -11.53
N THR A 467 0.55 13.06 -10.89
CA THR A 467 0.85 13.25 -9.47
C THR A 467 0.02 12.33 -8.57
N GLU A 468 -1.27 12.20 -8.86
CA GLU A 468 -2.16 11.38 -8.04
C GLU A 468 -1.95 9.88 -8.28
N PHE A 469 -1.62 9.46 -9.51
CA PHE A 469 -1.23 8.07 -9.78
C PHE A 469 -0.04 7.63 -8.93
N ILE A 470 1.02 8.45 -8.89
CA ILE A 470 2.21 8.16 -8.09
C ILE A 470 1.85 8.15 -6.61
N ARG A 471 1.16 9.18 -6.10
CA ARG A 471 0.71 9.26 -4.70
C ARG A 471 -0.11 8.03 -4.30
N HIS A 472 -1.02 7.60 -5.16
CA HIS A 472 -1.87 6.45 -4.92
C HIS A 472 -1.09 5.14 -4.88
N LEU A 473 -0.25 4.86 -5.89
CA LEU A 473 0.52 3.60 -5.95
C LEU A 473 1.67 3.54 -4.94
N MET A 474 2.12 4.66 -4.37
CA MET A 474 3.04 4.65 -3.22
C MET A 474 2.45 3.95 -2.00
N LYS A 475 1.11 3.94 -1.85
CA LYS A 475 0.40 3.23 -0.77
C LYS A 475 0.35 1.72 -0.98
N CYS A 476 0.59 1.24 -2.21
CA CYS A 476 0.40 -0.17 -2.58
C CYS A 476 1.30 -1.12 -1.77
N LYS A 477 2.59 -0.79 -1.62
CA LYS A 477 3.61 -1.59 -0.90
C LYS A 477 3.67 -3.09 -1.24
N TRP A 478 3.01 -3.53 -2.33
CA TRP A 478 3.20 -4.85 -2.91
C TRP A 478 4.50 -4.91 -3.69
N PHE A 479 5.37 -5.89 -3.40
CA PHE A 479 6.62 -6.06 -4.13
C PHE A 479 6.47 -7.15 -5.19
N SER A 480 6.61 -6.76 -6.46
CA SER A 480 6.84 -7.67 -7.57
C SER A 480 8.12 -8.49 -7.35
N GLU A 481 8.33 -9.54 -8.13
CA GLU A 481 9.55 -10.35 -8.01
C GLU A 481 10.83 -9.53 -8.15
N GLY A 482 10.90 -8.63 -9.13
CA GLY A 482 12.06 -7.77 -9.38
C GLY A 482 12.33 -6.80 -8.22
N GLU A 483 11.29 -6.12 -7.72
CA GLU A 483 11.41 -5.23 -6.57
C GLU A 483 11.82 -5.99 -5.30
N PHE A 484 11.25 -7.17 -5.07
CA PHE A 484 11.60 -7.99 -3.91
C PHE A 484 13.06 -8.49 -3.95
N LYS A 485 13.61 -8.74 -5.15
CA LYS A 485 15.03 -9.08 -5.29
C LYS A 485 15.98 -7.94 -4.91
N GLN A 486 15.55 -6.70 -4.99
CA GLN A 486 16.34 -5.57 -4.48
C GLN A 486 16.36 -5.57 -2.94
N ILE A 487 15.24 -5.95 -2.32
CA ILE A 487 15.15 -6.14 -0.86
C ILE A 487 16.03 -7.31 -0.43
N TYR A 488 15.93 -8.49 -1.06
CA TYR A 488 16.71 -9.69 -0.75
C TYR A 488 17.50 -10.21 -1.96
N PRO A 489 18.66 -9.60 -2.27
CA PRO A 489 19.46 -9.97 -3.43
C PRO A 489 20.06 -11.38 -3.36
N SER A 490 20.24 -11.94 -2.15
CA SER A 490 20.81 -13.28 -1.96
C SER A 490 19.76 -14.40 -1.87
N ALA A 491 18.46 -14.06 -1.90
CA ALA A 491 17.40 -15.06 -1.93
C ALA A 491 17.49 -15.87 -3.23
N SER A 492 17.14 -17.16 -3.20
CA SER A 492 17.01 -17.96 -4.42
C SER A 492 15.71 -17.62 -5.18
N ALA A 493 15.60 -17.98 -6.47
CA ALA A 493 14.34 -17.82 -7.20
C ALA A 493 13.20 -18.64 -6.57
N SER A 494 13.47 -19.88 -6.17
CA SER A 494 12.49 -20.76 -5.51
C SER A 494 12.02 -20.22 -4.15
N SER A 495 12.91 -19.62 -3.35
CA SER A 495 12.51 -18.98 -2.09
C SER A 495 11.61 -17.78 -2.33
N VAL A 496 11.94 -16.95 -3.33
CA VAL A 496 11.11 -15.78 -3.67
C VAL A 496 9.74 -16.24 -4.16
N GLN A 497 9.68 -17.22 -5.06
CA GLN A 497 8.41 -17.79 -5.54
C GLN A 497 7.55 -18.34 -4.39
N ARG A 498 8.17 -19.05 -3.43
CA ARG A 498 7.44 -19.67 -2.32
C ARG A 498 6.91 -18.65 -1.30
N TYR A 499 7.64 -17.58 -1.01
CA TYR A 499 7.36 -16.73 0.16
C TYR A 499 6.91 -15.30 -0.16
N ARG A 500 7.24 -14.75 -1.34
CA ARG A 500 7.00 -13.33 -1.66
C ARG A 500 5.54 -12.89 -1.50
N VAL A 501 4.59 -13.69 -2.02
CA VAL A 501 3.15 -13.38 -1.92
C VAL A 501 2.71 -13.33 -0.46
N ASN A 502 3.15 -14.29 0.36
CA ASN A 502 2.83 -14.33 1.79
C ASN A 502 3.49 -13.18 2.57
N ILE A 503 4.67 -12.74 2.15
CA ILE A 503 5.34 -11.54 2.69
C ILE A 503 4.54 -10.29 2.37
N ASN A 504 4.09 -10.10 1.14
CA ASN A 504 3.24 -8.96 0.78
C ASN A 504 1.93 -8.95 1.59
N LYS A 505 1.29 -10.12 1.75
CA LYS A 505 0.09 -10.28 2.60
C LYS A 505 0.36 -9.90 4.06
N ALA A 506 1.49 -10.34 4.62
CA ALA A 506 1.89 -9.99 5.98
C ALA A 506 2.20 -8.48 6.15
N VAL A 507 2.85 -7.86 5.17
CA VAL A 507 3.12 -6.42 5.15
C VAL A 507 1.84 -5.61 5.32
N VAL A 508 0.82 -5.94 4.52
CA VAL A 508 -0.47 -5.25 4.54
C VAL A 508 -1.26 -5.58 5.81
N LYS A 509 -1.32 -6.86 6.21
CA LYS A 509 -2.04 -7.35 7.41
C LYS A 509 -1.54 -6.66 8.67
N TYR A 510 -0.22 -6.57 8.87
CA TYR A 510 0.36 -6.11 10.14
C TYR A 510 0.76 -4.62 10.15
N CYS A 511 0.12 -3.79 9.31
CA CYS A 511 0.37 -2.33 9.25
C CYS A 511 1.84 -1.94 9.06
N LEU A 512 2.60 -2.73 8.29
CA LEU A 512 3.99 -2.41 7.90
C LEU A 512 3.97 -1.42 6.73
N THR A 513 3.33 -0.27 6.94
CA THR A 513 2.97 0.69 5.88
C THR A 513 4.07 1.70 5.60
N THR A 514 4.90 2.03 6.60
CA THR A 514 5.97 3.05 6.48
C THR A 514 7.29 2.46 6.01
N THR A 515 8.12 3.28 5.38
CA THR A 515 9.48 2.88 4.97
C THR A 515 10.31 2.39 6.15
N LEU A 516 10.21 3.04 7.33
CA LEU A 516 10.94 2.62 8.53
C LEU A 516 10.46 1.27 9.06
N ARG A 517 9.14 1.05 9.17
CA ARG A 517 8.57 -0.24 9.59
C ARG A 517 9.02 -1.38 8.68
N LEU A 518 8.95 -1.18 7.37
CA LEU A 518 9.41 -2.16 6.37
C LEU A 518 10.91 -2.43 6.49
N SER A 519 11.73 -1.37 6.63
CA SER A 519 13.18 -1.48 6.74
C SER A 519 13.59 -2.31 7.95
N HIS A 520 12.99 -2.03 9.12
CA HIS A 520 13.20 -2.81 10.33
C HIS A 520 12.65 -4.23 10.23
N PHE A 521 11.47 -4.40 9.62
CA PHE A 521 10.87 -5.72 9.45
C PHE A 521 11.75 -6.64 8.60
N PHE A 522 12.19 -6.16 7.43
CA PHE A 522 13.03 -6.89 6.49
C PHE A 522 14.48 -6.98 6.94
N GLY A 523 15.06 -5.93 7.50
CA GLY A 523 16.46 -5.91 7.95
C GLY A 523 16.71 -6.94 9.06
N GLN A 524 15.80 -7.01 10.03
CA GLN A 524 15.85 -8.03 11.07
C GLN A 524 15.65 -9.44 10.50
N ALA A 525 14.65 -9.63 9.64
CA ALA A 525 14.37 -10.93 9.04
C ALA A 525 15.47 -11.40 8.06
N SER A 526 16.24 -10.47 7.48
CA SER A 526 17.40 -10.76 6.64
C SER A 526 18.43 -11.60 7.40
N VAL A 527 18.69 -11.23 8.66
CA VAL A 527 19.63 -11.93 9.54
C VAL A 527 19.02 -13.23 10.08
N GLU A 528 17.76 -13.22 10.52
CA GLU A 528 17.09 -14.42 11.07
C GLU A 528 16.94 -15.58 10.06
N SER A 529 16.67 -15.24 8.80
CA SER A 529 16.39 -16.23 7.75
C SER A 529 17.52 -16.39 6.73
N GLY A 530 18.59 -15.59 6.84
CA GLY A 530 19.62 -15.48 5.80
C GLY A 530 19.03 -15.09 4.45
N GLN A 531 18.13 -14.10 4.43
CA GLN A 531 17.33 -13.70 3.25
C GLN A 531 16.54 -14.88 2.64
N LEU A 532 15.68 -15.53 3.44
CA LEU A 532 14.84 -16.68 3.05
C LEU A 532 15.60 -17.97 2.70
N ARG A 533 16.85 -18.10 3.16
CA ARG A 533 17.66 -19.30 2.97
C ARG A 533 17.34 -20.37 4.01
N TYR A 534 17.09 -19.96 5.25
CA TYR A 534 16.88 -20.86 6.38
C TYR A 534 15.56 -20.52 7.08
N MET A 535 14.54 -21.35 6.85
CA MET A 535 13.21 -21.20 7.47
C MET A 535 13.01 -22.13 8.67
N ALA A 536 14.09 -22.78 9.10
CA ALA A 536 14.22 -23.56 10.31
C ALA A 536 15.65 -23.39 10.84
N GLU A 537 15.81 -23.42 12.17
CA GLU A 537 17.11 -23.25 12.82
C GLU A 537 18.09 -24.35 12.38
N LEU A 538 19.31 -23.93 12.01
CA LEU A 538 20.39 -24.85 11.68
C LEU A 538 21.01 -25.42 12.96
N TYR A 539 21.44 -26.68 12.90
CA TYR A 539 22.12 -27.36 13.99
C TYR A 539 23.29 -28.17 13.46
N ASN A 540 24.30 -28.36 14.32
CA ASN A 540 25.45 -29.20 14.06
C ASN A 540 25.49 -30.36 15.04
N GLY A 541 25.78 -31.57 14.55
CA GLY A 541 25.80 -32.79 15.34
C GLY A 541 24.40 -33.38 15.50
N ASP A 542 24.20 -34.10 16.61
CA ASP A 542 22.92 -34.73 16.90
C ASP A 542 21.85 -33.66 17.25
N PRO A 543 20.73 -33.58 16.50
CA PRO A 543 19.70 -32.57 16.74
C PRO A 543 19.09 -32.68 18.13
N PHE A 544 18.92 -33.91 18.61
CA PHE A 544 18.30 -34.15 19.89
C PHE A 544 19.13 -33.54 21.02
N GLU A 545 20.45 -33.73 21.00
CA GLU A 545 21.41 -33.11 21.94
C GLU A 545 21.55 -31.59 21.74
N TYR A 546 21.59 -31.12 20.49
CA TYR A 546 21.77 -29.70 20.18
C TYR A 546 20.65 -28.84 20.77
N PHE A 547 19.39 -29.27 20.61
CA PHE A 547 18.24 -28.48 21.02
C PHE A 547 17.92 -28.54 22.53
N ARG A 548 18.61 -29.41 23.30
CA ARG A 548 18.51 -29.45 24.77
C ARG A 548 18.77 -28.12 25.44
N LYS A 549 19.56 -27.24 24.81
CA LYS A 549 19.82 -25.86 25.29
C LYS A 549 18.53 -25.06 25.53
N TYR A 550 17.45 -25.37 24.81
CA TYR A 550 16.14 -24.74 24.94
C TYR A 550 15.23 -25.40 25.98
N GLU A 551 15.69 -26.44 26.67
CA GLU A 551 14.92 -27.14 27.71
C GLU A 551 15.49 -26.89 29.10
N ARG A 552 16.59 -26.13 29.20
CA ARG A 552 17.31 -25.91 30.45
C ARG A 552 16.50 -25.10 31.47
N ALA A 553 16.71 -25.34 32.76
CA ALA A 553 15.96 -24.69 33.83
C ALA A 553 16.17 -23.17 33.94
N LYS A 554 17.12 -22.57 33.20
CA LYS A 554 17.12 -21.12 32.98
C LYS A 554 15.79 -20.59 32.43
N ASN A 555 15.03 -21.46 31.76
CA ASN A 555 13.69 -21.16 31.25
C ASN A 555 12.60 -21.16 32.33
N TYR A 556 12.89 -21.59 33.57
CA TYR A 556 11.97 -21.50 34.70
C TYR A 556 11.44 -20.06 34.89
N LYS A 557 12.30 -19.05 34.67
CA LYS A 557 11.92 -17.63 34.65
C LYS A 557 11.69 -17.07 33.24
N GLY A 558 11.88 -17.90 32.22
CA GLY A 558 11.85 -17.51 30.81
C GLY A 558 10.48 -17.72 30.18
N TRP A 559 10.40 -17.40 28.90
CA TRP A 559 9.18 -17.42 28.07
C TRP A 559 9.08 -18.60 27.09
N LEU A 560 10.10 -19.48 27.01
CA LEU A 560 10.12 -20.55 26.01
C LEU A 560 9.10 -21.66 26.28
N GLY A 561 8.71 -21.87 27.54
CA GLY A 561 7.65 -22.84 27.90
C GLY A 561 7.98 -24.31 27.67
N ASN A 562 9.24 -24.64 27.38
CA ASN A 562 9.72 -26.01 27.15
C ASN A 562 9.91 -26.72 28.49
N VAL A 563 9.13 -27.77 28.72
CA VAL A 563 9.05 -28.48 30.02
C VAL A 563 9.16 -29.99 29.89
N GLU A 564 9.00 -30.52 28.68
CA GLU A 564 9.12 -31.96 28.41
C GLU A 564 10.44 -32.29 27.73
N TRP A 565 10.82 -33.57 27.86
CA TRP A 565 11.92 -34.15 27.11
C TRP A 565 11.68 -34.00 25.59
N ASN A 566 12.65 -33.43 24.88
CA ASN A 566 12.61 -33.13 23.44
C ASN A 566 11.77 -31.90 23.03
N ASP A 567 11.32 -31.06 23.96
CA ASP A 567 10.64 -29.82 23.58
C ASP A 567 11.51 -28.87 22.78
N GLY A 568 12.82 -28.86 23.03
CA GLY A 568 13.75 -28.02 22.29
C GLY A 568 13.73 -28.33 20.80
N GLY A 569 13.75 -29.62 20.43
CA GLY A 569 13.71 -30.05 19.03
C GLY A 569 12.32 -29.89 18.41
N LYS A 570 11.26 -30.24 19.16
CA LYS A 570 9.87 -30.07 18.71
C LYS A 570 9.55 -28.60 18.41
N PHE A 571 9.98 -27.69 19.28
CA PHE A 571 9.70 -26.25 19.21
C PHE A 571 10.95 -25.42 18.91
N MET A 572 11.85 -25.95 18.07
CA MET A 572 13.01 -25.22 17.54
C MET A 572 12.59 -23.97 16.74
N GLY A 573 13.55 -23.09 16.46
CA GLY A 573 13.31 -21.93 15.60
C GLY A 573 12.78 -22.34 14.22
N ARG A 574 11.63 -21.76 13.82
CA ARG A 574 11.05 -21.90 12.48
C ARG A 574 10.45 -20.59 11.99
N GLY A 575 10.27 -20.48 10.68
CA GLY A 575 9.64 -19.33 10.06
C GLY A 575 10.59 -18.15 9.84
N PHE A 576 10.04 -17.09 9.27
CA PHE A 576 10.79 -15.94 8.78
C PHE A 576 11.58 -15.19 9.88
N LYS A 577 11.15 -15.31 11.14
CA LYS A 577 11.81 -14.76 12.34
C LYS A 577 12.05 -15.79 13.45
N GLN A 578 12.20 -17.07 13.09
CA GLN A 578 12.64 -18.13 14.02
C GLN A 578 11.79 -18.24 15.31
N LEU A 579 10.47 -18.38 15.19
CA LEU A 579 9.57 -18.65 16.32
C LEU A 579 10.08 -19.87 17.10
N THR A 580 10.37 -19.70 18.40
CA THR A 580 11.07 -20.70 19.22
C THR A 580 10.39 -20.89 20.57
N GLY A 581 10.25 -22.15 21.00
CA GLY A 581 9.72 -22.56 22.31
C GLY A 581 8.22 -22.83 22.34
N ARG A 582 7.80 -23.90 23.02
CA ARG A 582 6.40 -24.35 23.17
C ARG A 582 5.45 -23.22 23.58
N GLY A 583 5.90 -22.32 24.46
CA GLY A 583 5.13 -21.16 24.92
C GLY A 583 4.84 -20.12 23.82
N ASN A 584 5.77 -19.92 22.88
CA ASN A 584 5.56 -19.01 21.76
C ASN A 584 4.73 -19.67 20.64
N TYR A 585 4.96 -20.96 20.38
CA TYR A 585 4.13 -21.74 19.46
C TYR A 585 2.67 -21.79 19.93
N SER A 586 2.41 -22.01 21.23
CA SER A 586 1.03 -22.06 21.74
C SER A 586 0.29 -20.74 21.54
N LYS A 587 0.96 -19.60 21.77
CA LYS A 587 0.37 -18.27 21.52
C LYS A 587 0.00 -18.08 20.04
N TYR A 588 0.89 -18.49 19.13
CA TYR A 588 0.59 -18.43 17.69
C TYR A 588 -0.57 -19.36 17.32
N PHE A 589 -0.62 -20.57 17.87
CA PHE A 589 -1.69 -21.53 17.57
C PHE A 589 -3.03 -21.06 18.14
N VAL A 590 -3.05 -20.41 19.31
CA VAL A 590 -4.25 -19.72 19.84
C VAL A 590 -4.65 -18.58 18.92
N TYR A 591 -3.69 -17.77 18.46
CA TYR A 591 -3.96 -16.69 17.53
C TYR A 591 -4.63 -17.17 16.24
N ARG A 592 -4.16 -18.29 15.68
CA ARG A 592 -4.76 -18.94 14.49
C ARG A 592 -6.06 -19.70 14.79
N GLY A 593 -6.43 -19.88 16.06
CA GLY A 593 -7.58 -20.70 16.46
C GLY A 593 -7.34 -22.21 16.35
N TRP A 594 -6.11 -22.65 16.14
CA TRP A 594 -5.71 -24.07 16.07
C TRP A 594 -5.57 -24.71 17.45
N LEU A 595 -5.49 -23.90 18.51
CA LEU A 595 -5.42 -24.33 19.89
C LEU A 595 -6.35 -23.47 20.74
N GLN A 596 -7.10 -24.10 21.65
CA GLN A 596 -7.99 -23.38 22.56
C GLN A 596 -7.22 -22.89 23.79
N LYS A 597 -7.33 -21.60 24.15
CA LYS A 597 -6.65 -21.01 25.32
C LYS A 597 -7.00 -21.75 26.62
N SER A 598 -8.22 -22.28 26.73
CA SER A 598 -8.70 -23.06 27.89
C SER A 598 -8.13 -24.48 27.99
N SER A 599 -7.46 -24.98 26.95
CA SER A 599 -6.88 -26.34 26.94
C SER A 599 -5.58 -26.46 27.75
N PHE A 600 -4.98 -25.34 28.16
CA PHE A 600 -3.74 -25.30 28.93
C PHE A 600 -3.77 -24.17 29.98
N THR A 601 -2.87 -24.21 30.98
CA THR A 601 -2.75 -23.12 31.97
C THR A 601 -1.82 -22.01 31.48
N GLU A 602 -2.01 -20.75 31.88
CA GLU A 602 -1.23 -19.64 31.29
C GLU A 602 0.30 -19.73 31.53
N VAL A 603 0.73 -20.31 32.65
CA VAL A 603 2.14 -20.37 33.08
C VAL A 603 2.54 -21.79 33.50
N TRP A 604 2.29 -22.80 32.67
CA TRP A 604 2.59 -24.21 32.99
C TRP A 604 4.08 -24.47 33.26
N TRP A 605 4.98 -23.60 32.80
CA TRP A 605 6.43 -23.79 32.84
C TRP A 605 7.14 -23.17 34.04
N THR A 606 6.42 -22.46 34.92
CA THR A 606 7.03 -21.81 36.09
C THR A 606 7.09 -22.71 37.33
N ASP A 607 6.84 -24.01 37.18
CA ASP A 607 6.96 -24.98 38.27
C ASP A 607 8.36 -25.62 38.27
N ALA A 608 9.11 -25.44 39.35
CA ALA A 608 10.49 -25.88 39.46
C ALA A 608 10.63 -27.42 39.42
N ARG A 609 9.53 -28.15 39.72
CA ARG A 609 9.49 -29.61 39.66
C ARG A 609 9.74 -30.16 38.27
N TRP A 610 9.50 -29.38 37.20
CA TRP A 610 9.90 -29.77 35.85
C TRP A 610 11.39 -30.06 35.72
N TRP A 611 12.23 -29.41 36.53
CA TRP A 611 13.69 -29.58 36.53
C TRP A 611 14.23 -30.17 37.84
N GLY A 612 13.34 -30.63 38.73
CA GLY A 612 13.73 -31.35 39.94
C GLY A 612 14.43 -30.51 41.02
N PHE A 613 14.19 -29.19 41.06
CA PHE A 613 14.70 -28.33 42.14
C PHE A 613 13.58 -27.70 42.97
N THR A 614 13.93 -27.25 44.17
CA THR A 614 13.03 -26.48 45.05
C THR A 614 13.42 -25.01 44.98
N PRO A 615 12.46 -24.08 44.78
CA PRO A 615 12.75 -22.65 44.82
C PRO A 615 13.44 -22.22 46.14
N PRO A 616 14.26 -21.16 46.13
CA PRO A 616 14.47 -20.23 45.03
C PRO A 616 15.40 -20.75 43.92
N TYR A 617 15.29 -20.17 42.72
CA TYR A 617 16.16 -20.50 41.60
C TYR A 617 17.56 -19.92 41.80
N HIS A 618 18.60 -20.77 41.77
CA HIS A 618 20.00 -20.39 41.86
C HIS A 618 20.71 -20.66 40.52
N PRO A 619 21.11 -19.63 39.74
CA PRO A 619 21.69 -19.81 38.41
C PRO A 619 22.89 -20.76 38.39
N ALA A 620 23.81 -20.63 39.35
CA ALA A 620 25.00 -21.47 39.43
C ALA A 620 24.69 -22.98 39.59
N GLN A 621 23.57 -23.32 40.24
CA GLN A 621 23.18 -24.70 40.53
C GLN A 621 22.18 -25.23 39.51
N HIS A 622 21.23 -24.39 39.08
CA HIS A 622 20.04 -24.84 38.38
C HIS A 622 20.05 -24.55 36.88
N GLN A 623 20.79 -23.55 36.39
CA GLN A 623 20.60 -23.04 35.01
C GLN A 623 20.76 -24.09 33.91
N ASN A 624 21.52 -25.15 34.16
CA ASN A 624 21.82 -26.21 33.21
C ASN A 624 21.04 -27.51 33.47
N LEU A 625 20.18 -27.55 34.49
CA LEU A 625 19.32 -28.71 34.73
C LEU A 625 18.38 -28.91 33.55
N LEU A 626 18.20 -30.17 33.17
CA LEU A 626 17.29 -30.60 32.12
C LEU A 626 15.97 -31.08 32.72
N PRO A 627 14.88 -31.15 31.93
CA PRO A 627 13.61 -31.64 32.43
C PRO A 627 13.72 -33.05 33.00
N ILE A 628 13.02 -33.30 34.11
CA ILE A 628 12.98 -34.61 34.75
C ILE A 628 12.33 -35.66 33.84
N GLN A 629 12.75 -36.91 33.98
CA GLN A 629 12.20 -38.03 33.20
C GLN A 629 11.35 -39.00 34.04
N ASN A 630 11.18 -38.75 35.34
CA ASN A 630 10.37 -39.62 36.19
C ASN A 630 8.91 -39.62 35.71
N ALA A 631 8.47 -40.73 35.12
CA ALA A 631 7.17 -40.82 34.47
C ALA A 631 6.01 -40.45 35.40
N ALA A 632 6.03 -40.90 36.67
CA ALA A 632 4.97 -40.60 37.62
C ALA A 632 4.90 -39.10 37.93
N THR A 633 6.03 -38.45 38.21
CA THR A 633 6.08 -37.01 38.47
C THR A 633 5.70 -36.20 37.23
N VAL A 634 6.21 -36.57 36.05
CA VAL A 634 5.87 -35.90 34.79
C VAL A 634 4.38 -36.01 34.50
N SER A 635 3.78 -37.21 34.61
CA SER A 635 2.33 -37.39 34.43
C SER A 635 1.52 -36.56 35.43
N GLN A 636 1.96 -36.49 36.69
CA GLN A 636 1.31 -35.64 37.69
C GLN A 636 1.38 -34.15 37.29
N LEU A 637 2.56 -33.66 36.87
CA LEU A 637 2.73 -32.28 36.43
C LEU A 637 1.90 -31.97 35.18
N ILE A 638 1.87 -32.85 34.17
CA ILE A 638 1.04 -32.70 32.98
C ILE A 638 -0.44 -32.61 33.37
N SER A 639 -0.93 -33.50 34.24
CA SER A 639 -2.34 -33.50 34.66
C SER A 639 -2.73 -32.22 35.43
N THR A 640 -1.79 -31.65 36.19
CA THR A 640 -2.04 -30.48 37.06
C THR A 640 -1.87 -29.17 36.30
N LEU A 641 -0.75 -29.02 35.60
CA LEU A 641 -0.33 -27.78 34.94
C LEU A 641 -0.82 -27.71 33.50
N ARG A 642 -1.23 -28.82 32.89
CA ARG A 642 -1.80 -28.89 31.52
C ARG A 642 -0.98 -28.05 30.52
N PRO A 643 0.27 -28.44 30.20
CA PRO A 643 1.05 -27.74 29.19
C PRO A 643 0.36 -27.81 27.82
N ALA A 644 0.58 -26.80 26.98
CA ALA A 644 0.00 -26.78 25.63
C ALA A 644 0.40 -28.02 24.81
N ILE A 645 -0.59 -28.68 24.20
CA ILE A 645 -0.38 -29.86 23.35
C ILE A 645 -0.48 -29.42 21.89
N ILE A 646 0.64 -29.49 21.17
CA ILE A 646 0.74 -29.14 19.75
C ILE A 646 1.22 -30.38 18.99
N SER A 647 0.34 -30.93 18.16
CA SER A 647 0.60 -32.17 17.42
C SER A 647 1.50 -31.95 16.19
N ASN A 648 1.38 -30.80 15.51
CA ASN A 648 2.14 -30.49 14.30
C ASN A 648 2.83 -29.11 14.38
N PRO A 649 3.93 -28.97 15.14
CA PRO A 649 4.70 -27.72 15.16
C PRO A 649 5.39 -27.40 13.82
N ASN A 650 5.59 -28.40 12.95
CA ASN A 650 6.25 -28.21 11.65
C ASN A 650 5.41 -27.39 10.67
N ILE A 651 4.11 -27.19 10.91
CA ILE A 651 3.28 -26.29 10.08
C ILE A 651 3.89 -24.89 9.93
N VAL A 652 4.65 -24.41 10.93
CA VAL A 652 5.34 -23.11 10.91
C VAL A 652 6.51 -23.07 9.91
N SER A 653 7.04 -24.21 9.45
CA SER A 653 8.02 -24.27 8.37
C SER A 653 7.43 -24.81 7.06
N ASP A 654 6.43 -25.68 7.14
CA ASP A 654 5.91 -26.43 6.01
C ASP A 654 4.91 -25.59 5.19
N ASP A 655 4.01 -24.89 5.88
CA ASP A 655 3.05 -23.99 5.26
C ASP A 655 3.66 -22.61 5.00
N ALA A 656 3.67 -22.18 3.74
CA ALA A 656 4.34 -20.94 3.35
C ALA A 656 3.68 -19.69 3.95
N TYR A 657 2.37 -19.72 4.19
CA TYR A 657 1.67 -18.61 4.84
C TYR A 657 2.04 -18.52 6.32
N ALA A 658 1.88 -19.60 7.09
CA ALA A 658 2.22 -19.63 8.52
C ALA A 658 3.69 -19.27 8.77
N CYS A 659 4.58 -19.75 7.90
CA CYS A 659 6.02 -19.46 7.93
C CYS A 659 6.34 -17.96 7.94
N ILE A 660 5.54 -17.15 7.24
CA ILE A 660 5.68 -15.69 7.20
C ILE A 660 4.81 -15.01 8.24
N ASP A 661 3.56 -15.45 8.40
CA ASP A 661 2.56 -14.87 9.30
C ASP A 661 3.05 -14.85 10.76
N THR A 662 3.80 -15.86 11.21
CA THR A 662 4.42 -15.85 12.56
C THR A 662 5.30 -14.63 12.84
N ALA A 663 5.96 -14.06 11.82
CA ALA A 663 6.81 -12.89 11.99
C ALA A 663 5.98 -11.62 12.21
N GLY A 664 4.88 -11.48 11.47
CA GLY A 664 3.95 -10.38 11.65
C GLY A 664 3.16 -10.50 12.95
N PHE A 665 2.72 -11.71 13.31
CA PHE A 665 2.15 -12.03 14.62
C PHE A 665 3.11 -11.62 15.75
N PHE A 666 4.40 -12.00 15.66
CA PHE A 666 5.40 -11.63 16.66
C PHE A 666 5.51 -10.10 16.82
N TRP A 667 5.44 -9.36 15.71
CA TRP A 667 5.43 -7.90 15.72
C TRP A 667 4.21 -7.34 16.44
N ALA A 668 3.04 -7.88 16.14
CA ALA A 668 1.78 -7.43 16.72
C ALA A 668 1.70 -7.70 18.24
N ILE A 669 2.11 -8.88 18.72
CA ILE A 669 2.05 -9.20 20.15
C ILE A 669 3.07 -8.43 20.99
N ASN A 670 4.18 -7.98 20.39
CA ASN A 670 5.25 -7.26 21.06
C ASN A 670 5.20 -5.74 20.84
N SER A 671 4.18 -5.23 20.12
CA SER A 671 3.98 -3.80 19.80
C SER A 671 5.25 -3.16 19.22
N LEU A 672 5.72 -3.70 18.09
CA LEU A 672 7.00 -3.29 17.48
C LEU A 672 6.88 -2.14 16.47
N LEU A 673 5.66 -1.71 16.09
CA LEU A 673 5.49 -0.68 15.06
C LEU A 673 6.02 0.67 15.56
N GLY A 674 5.60 1.10 16.75
CA GLY A 674 6.08 2.35 17.34
C GLY A 674 7.59 2.38 17.61
N ILE A 675 8.24 1.22 17.86
CA ILE A 675 9.71 1.15 17.98
C ILE A 675 10.36 1.41 16.62
N ALA A 676 9.84 0.79 15.56
CA ALA A 676 10.35 1.00 14.21
C ALA A 676 10.11 2.44 13.71
N ASP A 677 8.99 3.07 14.06
CA ASP A 677 8.70 4.47 13.70
C ASP A 677 9.68 5.47 14.33
N ARG A 678 10.30 5.11 15.46
CA ARG A 678 11.38 5.89 16.09
C ARG A 678 12.78 5.58 15.54
N ASP A 679 12.85 4.70 14.55
CA ASP A 679 14.10 4.17 13.98
C ASP A 679 15.04 3.53 15.03
N ASP A 680 14.47 2.94 16.08
CA ASP A 680 15.23 2.43 17.24
C ASP A 680 15.62 0.94 17.06
N ALA A 681 16.74 0.73 16.36
CA ALA A 681 17.28 -0.60 16.08
C ALA A 681 17.68 -1.38 17.37
N ILE A 682 18.10 -0.68 18.43
CA ILE A 682 18.57 -1.31 19.68
C ILE A 682 17.40 -1.93 20.41
N THR A 683 16.36 -1.13 20.69
CA THR A 683 15.16 -1.63 21.38
C THR A 683 14.48 -2.71 20.56
N LEU A 684 14.43 -2.57 19.22
CA LEU A 684 13.85 -3.57 18.35
C LEU A 684 14.62 -4.91 18.43
N THR A 685 15.96 -4.87 18.36
CA THR A 685 16.78 -6.09 18.44
C THR A 685 16.68 -6.75 19.80
N ASN A 686 16.68 -5.97 20.89
CA ASN A 686 16.44 -6.48 22.25
C ASN A 686 15.09 -7.21 22.35
N LYS A 687 14.01 -6.65 21.77
CA LYS A 687 12.69 -7.30 21.77
C LYS A 687 12.66 -8.60 20.96
N ILE A 688 13.32 -8.63 19.82
CA ILE A 688 13.35 -9.81 18.94
C ILE A 688 14.14 -10.95 19.59
N ARG A 689 15.29 -10.64 20.22
CA ARG A 689 16.20 -11.66 20.75
C ARG A 689 16.04 -11.96 22.24
N GLY A 690 15.41 -11.07 22.99
CA GLY A 690 15.38 -11.11 24.45
C GLY A 690 16.68 -10.64 25.11
N ASP A 691 17.49 -9.86 24.40
CA ASP A 691 18.69 -9.21 24.93
C ASP A 691 18.33 -7.96 25.75
N HIS A 692 19.28 -7.41 26.50
CA HIS A 692 19.12 -6.24 27.36
C HIS A 692 20.22 -5.20 27.14
N ALA A 693 20.65 -5.02 25.89
CA ALA A 693 21.67 -4.06 25.51
C ALA A 693 21.18 -2.61 25.66
N SER A 694 21.99 -1.72 26.21
CA SER A 694 21.67 -0.27 26.27
C SER A 694 22.28 0.48 25.08
N THR A 695 23.38 -0.05 24.56
CA THR A 695 24.12 0.46 23.40
C THR A 695 24.42 -0.66 22.42
N ALA A 696 24.80 -0.32 21.19
CA ALA A 696 25.21 -1.29 20.18
C ALA A 696 26.37 -2.22 20.64
N ALA A 697 27.26 -1.73 21.50
CA ALA A 697 28.42 -2.47 22.00
C ALA A 697 28.06 -3.50 23.09
N ASP A 698 26.89 -3.36 23.71
CA ASP A 698 26.44 -4.28 24.78
C ASP A 698 25.87 -5.59 24.21
N PHE A 699 25.59 -5.63 22.90
CA PHE A 699 25.11 -6.84 22.26
C PHE A 699 26.21 -7.91 22.17
N PRO A 700 25.91 -9.18 22.48
CA PRO A 700 26.84 -10.26 22.26
C PRO A 700 27.07 -10.47 20.75
N ALA A 701 28.21 -11.05 20.38
CA ALA A 701 28.58 -11.21 18.97
C ALA A 701 27.56 -12.04 18.16
N ASP A 702 26.94 -13.03 18.79
CA ASP A 702 25.90 -13.89 18.21
C ASP A 702 24.54 -13.19 18.05
N ALA A 703 24.39 -11.95 18.55
CA ALA A 703 23.25 -11.11 18.22
C ALA A 703 23.33 -10.55 16.80
N HIS A 704 24.53 -10.50 16.20
CA HIS A 704 24.76 -9.96 14.86
C HIS A 704 24.20 -8.54 14.68
N PHE A 705 24.21 -7.71 15.73
CA PHE A 705 23.61 -6.37 15.72
C PHE A 705 24.16 -5.46 14.59
N PRO A 706 25.47 -5.37 14.35
CA PRO A 706 25.99 -4.54 13.25
C PRO A 706 25.44 -4.95 11.87
N GLN A 707 25.26 -6.26 11.65
CA GLN A 707 24.68 -6.78 10.41
C GLN A 707 23.19 -6.43 10.29
N ARG A 708 22.42 -6.55 11.37
CA ARG A 708 21.00 -6.16 11.40
C ARG A 708 20.82 -4.68 11.05
N LEU A 709 21.64 -3.82 11.67
CA LEU A 709 21.62 -2.38 11.39
C LEU A 709 22.00 -2.07 9.94
N SER A 710 23.06 -2.73 9.43
CA SER A 710 23.48 -2.60 8.03
C SER A 710 22.38 -3.02 7.05
N GLU A 711 21.71 -4.15 7.30
CA GLU A 711 20.62 -4.64 6.45
C GLU A 711 19.38 -3.74 6.53
N THR A 712 19.01 -3.26 7.72
CA THR A 712 17.93 -2.26 7.88
C THR A 712 18.22 -1.01 7.05
N ASN A 713 19.43 -0.44 7.14
CA ASN A 713 19.81 0.76 6.39
C ASN A 713 19.85 0.52 4.88
N ARG A 714 20.32 -0.66 4.45
CA ARG A 714 20.31 -1.03 3.02
C ARG A 714 18.89 -1.12 2.48
N VAL A 715 18.00 -1.81 3.19
CA VAL A 715 16.59 -1.91 2.79
C VAL A 715 15.93 -0.53 2.79
N LYS A 716 16.22 0.32 3.79
CA LYS A 716 15.75 1.71 3.82
C LYS A 716 16.11 2.45 2.52
N GLY A 717 17.36 2.35 2.05
CA GLY A 717 17.79 2.97 0.79
C GLY A 717 17.16 2.39 -0.48
N VAL A 718 16.71 1.13 -0.47
CA VAL A 718 15.94 0.54 -1.58
C VAL A 718 14.51 1.08 -1.62
N LEU A 719 13.90 1.27 -0.44
CA LEU A 719 12.51 1.67 -0.27
C LEU A 719 12.28 3.17 -0.31
N SER A 720 13.26 3.98 0.12
CA SER A 720 13.22 5.44 0.01
C SER A 720 13.47 5.86 -1.42
#